data_AF-A0A498SIY6-F1
#
_entry.id   AF-A0A498SIY6-F1
#
_cell.length_a   1.000
_cell.length_b   1.000
_cell.length_c   1.000
_cell.angle_alpha   90.00
_cell.angle_beta   90.00
_cell.angle_gamma   90.00
#
_symmetry.space_group_name_H-M   'P 1'
#
loop_
_entity.id
_entity.type
_entity.pdbx_description
1 polymer ?
#
loop_
_entity_poly.entity_id
_entity_poly.type
_entity_poly.pdbx_seq_one_letter_code
_entity_poly.pdbx_strand_id
1 'polypeptide(L)'
;MDFEKTWFQNPEYVRSVDKSEKLPKAGEKNILITSALPYVNNVPHLGNIVGCVLSADAFSRYCYLKGWRRLFICGTDEYGTATETKAIQEGLTPRQICDKYHAIHAEIYKWFNIDFDHFGRTTTQHQTELTQEIFLKLHKNGFTSIDVVNQLHCNNCSRFLADRFVCGECPYCHYDDARGDQCDTCGKLINAIELINPRCHLCRTTPTIKQSNHIFLQLNKLAGEVEKHLDRQLNSRKNQWSANAVSIAKSWLKGGLERRCITRDLKWGVPVPLDNFSNKVFYVWFDAPIGYLSITKEYLGEGWSQWWKNPRVILNLFLFALTLFIFPFHDNVAFHAVMFPAALIGTRDNYTVVNRLCATEYLNYESTKSRGTGVFGDMVAETGIDADIWRFYLLYIRPETQDTSFSWDDFGLKVNTELLNNLGNFVNRALMFLSKYFDGVVPDMYLEEQDKALLVQVASDLYEFDSYLSSVKLRDGIVKVLSISRHGNLYIQSTQPWVLIKGSENNRKRAGTIIGIVANLTYLIAVLLYPYMPSISAKIREHCGHPSLALLPTTPIAFLKPGHKIGEPKPLFAKMEKSVIDNFKKKFGGGGELTVNEQVKKKEIIDKRKKTRNEEEDNNGESLKDMASSSLYSKLLANQKKIDSLLKVASMKLEQRKGEFEKVKMQEQKKQTLQLRTEIEQLKAKLIKLETLGGIKQISNIPKFEKKCFLTDDSNNTTSPMQTGRMNEQNVDEVKSLRRERKENRSEGTKSKKGEKKNDGDVKIDETVDIGRLDLRVGRILKAEKHPDADSLYVEQMDVGEDEPRTVISGLVRYVPVEQMQNRLVICVCNLKPVKMRGIESQGMVLCASTPEKVELIEFDECCIPGQPVTCEGYKRRPDPILNPKKKIWEGIAPDLKVNCEGQVVYKGQPLLVNGLSPLLAPSLRNVPVK
;
A
#
# COMPACT_ATOMS: atom_id res chain seq x y z
N MET A 1 27.59 -0.18 -27.17
CA MET A 1 28.46 -0.32 -25.98
C MET A 1 29.51 -1.35 -26.35
N ASP A 2 30.79 -1.06 -26.11
CA ASP A 2 31.89 -1.93 -26.54
C ASP A 2 32.15 -3.00 -25.46
N PHE A 3 31.40 -4.09 -25.51
CA PHE A 3 31.45 -5.14 -24.49
C PHE A 3 32.78 -5.90 -24.46
N GLU A 4 33.51 -5.96 -25.57
CA GLU A 4 34.85 -6.56 -25.59
C GLU A 4 35.84 -5.72 -24.76
N LYS A 5 35.64 -4.39 -24.67
CA LYS A 5 36.40 -3.54 -23.73
C LYS A 5 35.86 -3.54 -22.31
N THR A 6 34.54 -3.56 -22.10
CA THR A 6 33.98 -3.47 -20.73
C THR A 6 33.98 -4.80 -19.99
N TRP A 7 33.67 -5.92 -20.65
CA TRP A 7 33.55 -7.23 -19.99
C TRP A 7 34.84 -7.66 -19.29
N PHE A 8 36.00 -7.36 -19.89
CA PHE A 8 37.29 -7.74 -19.31
C PHE A 8 37.86 -6.74 -18.30
N GLN A 9 37.20 -5.61 -18.01
CA GLN A 9 37.63 -4.65 -16.98
C GLN A 9 37.80 -5.32 -15.60
N ASN A 10 38.74 -4.79 -14.81
CA ASN A 10 38.95 -5.27 -13.45
C ASN A 10 37.88 -4.69 -12.52
N PRO A 11 37.20 -5.52 -11.71
CA PRO A 11 36.28 -5.03 -10.68
C PRO A 11 37.04 -4.26 -9.60
N GLU A 12 36.43 -3.17 -9.14
CA GLU A 12 36.83 -2.48 -7.91
C GLU A 12 36.06 -3.05 -6.71
N TYR A 13 36.66 -3.01 -5.53
CA TYR A 13 36.11 -3.62 -4.31
C TYR A 13 35.84 -2.59 -3.22
N VAL A 14 34.77 -2.80 -2.44
CA VAL A 14 34.47 -1.93 -1.31
C VAL A 14 35.52 -2.14 -0.23
N ARG A 15 36.07 -1.04 0.29
CA ARG A 15 37.08 -1.05 1.36
C ARG A 15 36.40 -0.99 2.71
N SER A 16 36.89 -1.76 3.68
CA SER A 16 36.51 -1.59 5.09
C SER A 16 36.99 -0.22 5.59
N VAL A 17 36.06 0.63 6.01
CA VAL A 17 36.34 1.99 6.50
C VAL A 17 36.42 1.96 8.03
N ASP A 18 37.56 2.38 8.59
CA ASP A 18 37.73 2.51 10.04
C ASP A 18 36.81 3.62 10.62
N LYS A 19 36.46 3.52 11.90
CA LYS A 19 35.65 4.53 12.60
C LYS A 19 36.30 5.92 12.55
N SER A 20 37.62 6.01 12.66
CA SER A 20 38.36 7.28 12.54
C SER A 20 38.18 7.95 11.18
N GLU A 21 37.94 7.16 10.13
CA GLU A 21 37.74 7.64 8.77
C GLU A 21 36.27 7.98 8.42
N LYS A 22 35.30 7.88 9.35
CA LYS A 22 33.88 8.18 9.06
C LYS A 22 33.51 9.68 9.10
N LEU A 23 34.49 10.58 9.00
CA LEU A 23 34.27 12.03 8.87
C LEU A 23 34.11 12.46 7.40
N PRO A 24 33.33 13.50 7.07
CA PRO A 24 33.12 13.91 5.68
C PRO A 24 34.42 14.31 4.99
N LYS A 25 34.60 13.91 3.73
CA LYS A 25 35.80 14.23 2.94
C LYS A 25 35.47 15.21 1.82
N ALA A 26 36.29 16.25 1.69
CA ALA A 26 36.12 17.25 0.63
C ALA A 26 36.32 16.64 -0.77
N GLY A 27 35.50 17.06 -1.73
CA GLY A 27 35.50 16.52 -3.10
C GLY A 27 34.73 15.19 -3.27
N GLU A 28 34.45 14.47 -2.19
CA GLU A 28 33.68 13.23 -2.22
C GLU A 28 32.19 13.45 -1.90
N LYS A 29 31.35 12.47 -2.25
CA LYS A 29 29.92 12.49 -1.95
C LYS A 29 29.68 11.96 -0.53
N ASN A 30 29.35 12.86 0.39
CA ASN A 30 29.12 12.56 1.80
C ASN A 30 27.61 12.44 2.09
N ILE A 31 27.16 11.26 2.49
CA ILE A 31 25.76 10.92 2.71
C ILE A 31 25.49 10.68 4.19
N LEU A 32 24.73 11.57 4.82
CA LEU A 32 24.21 11.36 6.15
C LEU A 32 22.83 10.69 6.01
N ILE A 33 22.62 9.59 6.71
CA ILE A 33 21.40 8.79 6.67
C ILE A 33 20.86 8.69 8.08
N THR A 34 19.59 9.06 8.25
CA THR A 34 18.88 8.88 9.51
C THR A 34 17.59 8.11 9.27
N SER A 35 17.24 7.26 10.24
CA SER A 35 15.90 6.67 10.36
C SER A 35 15.17 7.38 11.49
N ALA A 36 13.86 7.60 11.36
CA ALA A 36 13.02 8.07 12.46
C ALA A 36 13.27 7.24 13.72
N LEU A 37 13.47 7.92 14.84
CA LEU A 37 13.72 7.30 16.13
C LEU A 37 12.45 6.56 16.60
N PRO A 38 12.45 5.22 16.73
CA PRO A 38 11.32 4.51 17.34
C PRO A 38 11.08 4.95 18.78
N TYR A 39 9.82 5.19 19.13
CA TYR A 39 9.38 5.32 20.52
C TYR A 39 9.68 4.04 21.30
N VAL A 40 10.50 4.17 22.33
CA VAL A 40 11.02 3.04 23.13
C VAL A 40 9.91 2.22 23.81
N ASN A 41 8.75 2.82 24.10
CA ASN A 41 7.75 2.20 24.97
C ASN A 41 6.89 1.11 24.30
N ASN A 42 7.19 0.72 23.05
CA ASN A 42 6.44 -0.23 22.24
C ASN A 42 7.39 -1.15 21.44
N VAL A 43 7.10 -2.45 21.36
CA VAL A 43 7.83 -3.36 20.45
C VAL A 43 7.53 -2.98 18.99
N PRO A 44 8.53 -2.86 18.10
CA PRO A 44 8.31 -2.49 16.71
C PRO A 44 7.68 -3.64 15.91
N HIS A 45 6.64 -3.35 15.13
CA HIS A 45 6.04 -4.28 14.18
C HIS A 45 6.63 -4.12 12.78
N LEU A 46 6.36 -5.08 11.88
CA LEU A 46 6.93 -5.09 10.51
C LEU A 46 6.74 -3.76 9.75
N GLY A 47 5.63 -3.06 10.01
CA GLY A 47 5.34 -1.75 9.43
C GLY A 47 6.30 -0.64 9.86
N ASN A 48 6.71 -0.60 11.14
CA ASN A 48 7.74 0.35 11.59
C ASN A 48 9.11 -0.02 10.98
N ILE A 49 9.37 -1.32 10.87
CA ILE A 49 10.64 -1.84 10.36
C ILE A 49 10.81 -1.48 8.89
N VAL A 50 9.83 -1.80 8.04
CA VAL A 50 9.89 -1.51 6.60
C VAL A 50 9.90 0.00 6.31
N GLY A 51 9.04 0.79 6.98
CA GLY A 51 8.90 2.20 6.67
C GLY A 51 10.13 3.05 7.04
N CYS A 52 10.82 2.68 8.12
CA CYS A 52 11.95 3.44 8.65
C CYS A 52 13.28 2.67 8.48
N VAL A 53 13.63 1.81 9.43
CA VAL A 53 15.00 1.28 9.58
C VAL A 53 15.47 0.40 8.41
N LEU A 54 14.59 -0.45 7.86
CA LEU A 54 14.93 -1.35 6.75
C LEU A 54 15.05 -0.60 5.41
N SER A 55 14.21 0.43 5.20
CA SER A 55 14.33 1.33 4.04
C SER A 55 15.66 2.09 4.08
N ALA A 56 16.00 2.64 5.24
CA ALA A 56 17.25 3.37 5.45
C ALA A 56 18.48 2.46 5.28
N ASP A 57 18.43 1.23 5.81
CA ASP A 57 19.49 0.23 5.67
C ASP A 57 19.74 -0.17 4.21
N ALA A 58 18.69 -0.45 3.43
CA ALA A 58 18.83 -0.78 2.02
C ALA A 58 19.48 0.39 1.24
N PHE A 59 19.08 1.64 1.48
CA PHE A 59 19.73 2.79 0.85
C PHE A 59 21.17 3.01 1.34
N SER A 60 21.43 2.75 2.62
CA SER A 60 22.77 2.83 3.24
C SER A 60 23.74 1.82 2.62
N ARG A 61 23.31 0.57 2.47
CA ARG A 61 24.06 -0.50 1.79
C ARG A 61 24.27 -0.21 0.30
N TYR A 62 23.31 0.43 -0.38
CA TYR A 62 23.51 0.93 -1.73
C TYR A 62 24.58 2.04 -1.80
N CYS A 63 24.57 2.99 -0.87
CA CYS A 63 25.62 4.01 -0.79
C CYS A 63 27.02 3.39 -0.60
N TYR A 64 27.11 2.31 0.18
CA TYR A 64 28.33 1.51 0.34
C TYR A 64 28.78 0.86 -0.98
N LEU A 65 27.86 0.28 -1.78
CA LEU A 65 28.16 -0.23 -3.12
C LEU A 65 28.61 0.85 -4.11
N LYS A 66 28.17 2.10 -3.95
CA LYS A 66 28.62 3.23 -4.77
C LYS A 66 29.97 3.80 -4.33
N GLY A 67 30.56 3.27 -3.26
CA GLY A 67 31.78 3.83 -2.66
C GLY A 67 31.58 5.23 -2.07
N TRP A 68 30.34 5.63 -1.80
CA TRP A 68 30.04 6.93 -1.20
C TRP A 68 30.33 6.87 0.30
N ARG A 69 30.91 7.95 0.82
CA ARG A 69 31.16 8.07 2.25
C ARG A 69 29.83 8.27 2.96
N ARG A 70 29.43 7.31 3.80
CA ARG A 70 28.14 7.33 4.52
C ARG A 70 28.30 7.38 6.03
N LEU A 71 27.28 7.89 6.70
CA LEU A 71 27.04 7.70 8.12
C LEU A 71 25.55 7.44 8.34
N PHE A 72 25.20 6.27 8.87
CA PHE A 72 23.83 5.82 9.14
C PHE A 72 23.56 5.74 10.65
N ILE A 73 22.73 6.65 11.14
CA ILE A 73 22.43 6.83 12.57
C ILE A 73 20.95 6.60 12.85
N CYS A 74 20.66 5.94 13.97
CA CYS A 74 19.33 5.84 14.55
C CYS A 74 19.47 5.66 16.07
N GLY A 75 18.35 5.53 16.78
CA GLY A 75 18.31 5.28 18.22
C GLY A 75 16.87 5.28 18.73
N THR A 76 16.70 5.07 20.03
CA THR A 76 15.38 5.11 20.67
C THR A 76 15.00 6.52 21.13
N ASP A 77 13.77 6.94 20.84
CA ASP A 77 13.14 8.09 21.47
C ASP A 77 12.47 7.66 22.77
N GLU A 78 12.89 8.28 23.87
CA GLU A 78 12.69 7.76 25.22
C GLU A 78 11.91 8.71 26.14
N TYR A 79 11.73 9.97 25.76
CA TYR A 79 11.11 10.99 26.62
C TYR A 79 9.60 11.11 26.45
N GLY A 80 8.97 11.84 27.39
CA GLY A 80 7.55 12.20 27.33
C GLY A 80 6.58 11.28 28.06
N THR A 81 5.30 11.67 28.04
CA THR A 81 4.24 11.10 28.90
C THR A 81 3.95 9.63 28.63
N ALA A 82 4.19 9.14 27.41
CA ALA A 82 3.96 7.73 27.07
C ALA A 82 4.88 6.80 27.86
N THR A 83 6.18 7.17 27.96
CA THR A 83 7.16 6.46 28.78
C THR A 83 6.79 6.49 30.26
N GLU A 84 6.45 7.66 30.83
CA GLU A 84 5.99 7.74 32.23
C GLU A 84 4.76 6.85 32.50
N THR A 85 3.80 6.84 31.58
CA THR A 85 2.57 6.03 31.70
C THR A 85 2.90 4.53 31.69
N LYS A 86 3.72 4.08 30.72
CA LYS A 86 4.08 2.68 30.55
C LYS A 86 4.98 2.19 31.70
N ALA A 87 5.87 3.05 32.20
CA ALA A 87 6.69 2.79 33.39
C ALA A 87 5.79 2.50 34.61
N ILE A 88 4.80 3.35 34.87
CA ILE A 88 3.82 3.14 35.96
C ILE A 88 3.03 1.84 35.77
N GLN A 89 2.61 1.52 34.53
CA GLN A 89 1.88 0.28 34.22
C GLN A 89 2.70 -0.99 34.47
N GLU A 90 4.03 -0.94 34.28
CA GLU A 90 4.93 -2.08 34.53
C GLU A 90 5.58 -2.07 35.92
N GLY A 91 5.28 -1.08 36.78
CA GLY A 91 5.90 -0.95 38.09
C GLY A 91 7.39 -0.56 38.04
N LEU A 92 7.82 0.09 36.96
CA LEU A 92 9.21 0.49 36.71
C LEU A 92 9.38 2.01 36.79
N THR A 93 10.63 2.47 36.93
CA THR A 93 10.98 3.87 36.64
C THR A 93 11.05 4.12 35.13
N PRO A 94 10.88 5.37 34.66
CA PRO A 94 11.05 5.73 33.25
C PRO A 94 12.41 5.27 32.68
N ARG A 95 13.50 5.42 33.45
CA ARG A 95 14.83 4.97 33.02
C ARG A 95 14.90 3.45 32.81
N GLN A 96 14.40 2.67 33.77
CA GLN A 96 14.41 1.20 33.68
C GLN A 96 13.60 0.67 32.50
N ILE A 97 12.45 1.27 32.19
CA ILE A 97 11.67 0.83 31.02
C ILE A 97 12.35 1.21 29.69
N CYS A 98 12.97 2.40 29.62
CA CYS A 98 13.80 2.78 28.48
C CYS A 98 14.97 1.82 28.29
N ASP A 99 15.69 1.45 29.36
CA ASP A 99 16.82 0.51 29.30
C ASP A 99 16.38 -0.87 28.82
N LYS A 100 15.28 -1.41 29.37
CA LYS A 100 14.67 -2.68 28.96
C LYS A 100 14.33 -2.70 27.47
N TYR A 101 13.58 -1.71 27.00
CA TYR A 101 13.08 -1.72 25.62
C TYR A 101 14.12 -1.28 24.59
N HIS A 102 15.09 -0.42 24.95
CA HIS A 102 16.22 -0.11 24.05
C HIS A 102 17.00 -1.37 23.67
N ALA A 103 17.24 -2.27 24.63
CA ALA A 103 17.85 -3.57 24.36
C ALA A 103 17.00 -4.41 23.39
N ILE A 104 15.69 -4.50 23.61
CA ILE A 104 14.75 -5.20 22.71
C ILE A 104 14.81 -4.62 21.28
N HIS A 105 14.77 -3.30 21.11
CA HIS A 105 14.92 -2.66 19.80
C HIS A 105 16.26 -3.02 19.13
N ALA A 106 17.37 -2.94 19.87
CA ALA A 106 18.70 -3.26 19.37
C ALA A 106 18.83 -4.73 18.94
N GLU A 107 18.27 -5.67 19.70
CA GLU A 107 18.23 -7.10 19.37
C GLU A 107 17.42 -7.38 18.10
N ILE A 108 16.23 -6.78 17.98
CA ILE A 108 15.37 -6.90 16.79
C ILE A 108 16.10 -6.37 15.55
N TYR A 109 16.68 -5.17 15.61
CA TYR A 109 17.36 -4.58 14.46
C TYR A 109 18.65 -5.31 14.10
N LYS A 110 19.36 -5.88 15.08
CA LYS A 110 20.50 -6.77 14.85
C LYS A 110 20.06 -8.06 14.14
N TRP A 111 18.94 -8.67 14.54
CA TRP A 111 18.39 -9.86 13.89
C TRP A 111 17.96 -9.59 12.44
N PHE A 112 17.31 -8.44 12.20
CA PHE A 112 16.99 -7.95 10.85
C PHE A 112 18.22 -7.52 10.02
N ASN A 113 19.44 -7.68 10.55
CA ASN A 113 20.70 -7.30 9.91
C ASN A 113 20.65 -5.82 9.43
N ILE A 114 20.29 -4.90 10.33
CA ILE A 114 20.33 -3.46 10.09
C ILE A 114 21.74 -2.95 10.43
N ASP A 115 22.45 -2.41 9.44
CA ASP A 115 23.86 -2.01 9.53
C ASP A 115 24.02 -0.52 9.88
N PHE A 116 23.49 -0.17 11.06
CA PHE A 116 23.73 1.14 11.66
C PHE A 116 25.22 1.35 11.94
N ASP A 117 25.74 2.52 11.61
CA ASP A 117 27.08 2.93 12.04
C ASP A 117 27.10 3.18 13.57
N HIS A 118 25.97 3.65 14.12
CA HIS A 118 25.67 3.67 15.56
C HIS A 118 24.15 3.68 15.82
N PHE A 119 23.72 2.96 16.86
CA PHE A 119 22.33 2.95 17.36
C PHE A 119 22.34 3.45 18.81
N GLY A 120 21.96 4.72 19.02
CA GLY A 120 22.07 5.40 20.32
C GLY A 120 20.72 5.69 20.97
N ARG A 121 20.67 6.73 21.82
CA ARG A 121 19.54 7.00 22.73
C ARG A 121 19.33 8.50 22.93
N THR A 122 18.08 8.94 23.15
CA THR A 122 17.83 10.35 23.53
C THR A 122 18.09 10.65 25.01
N THR A 123 18.19 9.65 25.90
CA THR A 123 18.43 9.88 27.35
C THR A 123 19.91 10.02 27.72
N THR A 124 20.62 10.92 27.05
CA THR A 124 22.07 11.15 27.21
C THR A 124 22.39 12.59 27.64
N GLN A 125 23.58 12.79 28.20
CA GLN A 125 24.07 14.12 28.54
C GLN A 125 24.24 15.00 27.28
N HIS A 126 24.68 14.42 26.17
CA HIS A 126 24.81 15.12 24.89
C HIS A 126 23.47 15.60 24.32
N GLN A 127 22.37 14.87 24.54
CA GLN A 127 21.03 15.35 24.21
C GLN A 127 20.68 16.60 25.01
N THR A 128 20.95 16.59 26.33
CA THR A 128 20.69 17.73 27.21
C THR A 128 21.48 18.95 26.76
N GLU A 129 22.79 18.81 26.56
CA GLU A 129 23.69 19.87 26.08
C GLU A 129 23.19 20.51 24.77
N LEU A 130 22.98 19.69 23.72
CA LEU A 130 22.65 20.19 22.39
C LEU A 130 21.24 20.79 22.32
N THR A 131 20.28 20.20 23.03
CA THR A 131 18.91 20.73 23.11
C THR A 131 18.89 22.09 23.81
N GLN A 132 19.64 22.22 24.91
CA GLN A 132 19.79 23.49 25.62
C GLN A 132 20.56 24.53 24.78
N GLU A 133 21.63 24.14 24.07
CA GLU A 133 22.38 25.01 23.15
C GLU A 133 21.49 25.56 22.02
N ILE A 134 20.74 24.70 21.34
CA ILE A 134 19.82 25.06 20.25
C ILE A 134 18.70 25.96 20.78
N PHE A 135 18.12 25.61 21.93
CA PHE A 135 17.10 26.42 22.59
C PHE A 135 17.62 27.82 22.96
N LEU A 136 18.78 27.93 23.61
CA LEU A 136 19.34 29.21 24.04
C LEU A 136 19.68 30.11 22.84
N LYS A 137 20.16 29.53 21.73
CA LYS A 137 20.36 30.25 20.46
C LYS A 137 19.03 30.77 19.89
N LEU A 138 17.99 29.94 19.84
CA LEU A 138 16.64 30.36 19.41
C LEU A 138 16.04 31.45 20.31
N HIS A 139 16.25 31.35 21.62
CA HIS A 139 15.80 32.33 22.60
C HIS A 139 16.50 33.68 22.41
N LYS A 140 17.84 33.68 22.35
CA LYS A 140 18.67 34.86 22.09
C LYS A 140 18.32 35.55 20.76
N ASN A 141 17.98 34.78 19.74
CA ASN A 141 17.61 35.28 18.41
C ASN A 141 16.14 35.76 18.32
N GLY A 142 15.37 35.77 19.42
CA GLY A 142 14.00 36.28 19.45
C GLY A 142 12.93 35.36 18.82
N PHE A 143 13.27 34.08 18.61
CA PHE A 143 12.39 33.06 18.03
C PHE A 143 11.62 32.25 19.08
N THR A 144 11.60 32.69 20.33
CA THR A 144 10.74 32.12 21.38
C THR A 144 9.89 33.19 22.06
N SER A 145 8.73 32.82 22.59
CA SER A 145 7.93 33.66 23.50
C SER A 145 7.46 32.85 24.70
N ILE A 146 7.26 33.51 25.84
CA ILE A 146 6.58 32.92 27.00
C ILE A 146 5.10 33.34 26.94
N ASP A 147 4.19 32.43 27.27
CA ASP A 147 2.76 32.71 27.45
C ASP A 147 2.15 31.81 28.54
N VAL A 148 1.00 32.20 29.07
CA VAL A 148 0.29 31.48 30.13
C VAL A 148 -0.76 30.56 29.50
N VAL A 149 -0.76 29.28 29.89
CA VAL A 149 -1.77 28.30 29.47
C VAL A 149 -2.58 27.83 30.67
N ASN A 150 -3.89 27.80 30.54
CA ASN A 150 -4.80 27.19 31.51
C ASN A 150 -4.78 25.65 31.32
N GLN A 151 -4.43 24.91 32.36
CA GLN A 151 -4.37 23.45 32.35
C GLN A 151 -5.06 22.85 33.58
N LEU A 152 -5.57 21.63 33.45
CA LEU A 152 -6.12 20.89 34.59
C LEU A 152 -5.00 20.36 35.47
N HIS A 153 -5.06 20.68 36.76
CA HIS A 153 -4.13 20.21 37.78
C HIS A 153 -4.84 19.30 38.78
N CYS A 154 -4.34 18.08 38.95
CA CYS A 154 -4.80 17.19 40.02
C CYS A 154 -4.02 17.50 41.30
N ASN A 155 -4.72 18.04 42.30
CA ASN A 155 -4.12 18.36 43.60
C ASN A 155 -3.70 17.09 44.36
N ASN A 156 -4.43 15.98 44.23
CA ASN A 156 -4.10 14.72 44.88
C ASN A 156 -2.86 14.03 44.25
N CYS A 157 -2.74 14.03 42.92
CA CYS A 157 -1.54 13.52 42.23
C CYS A 157 -0.39 14.54 42.14
N SER A 158 -0.55 15.74 42.71
CA SER A 158 0.37 16.88 42.68
C SER A 158 1.02 17.11 41.31
N ARG A 159 0.20 17.15 40.25
CA ARG A 159 0.66 17.33 38.87
C ARG A 159 -0.39 17.96 37.96
N PHE A 160 0.08 18.62 36.91
CA PHE A 160 -0.74 18.91 35.73
C PHE A 160 -1.11 17.61 35.00
N LEU A 161 -2.31 17.57 34.43
CA LEU A 161 -2.82 16.43 33.68
C LEU A 161 -2.70 16.70 32.18
N ALA A 162 -1.95 15.84 31.49
CA ALA A 162 -2.08 15.71 30.04
C ALA A 162 -3.46 15.14 29.70
N ASP A 163 -3.96 15.41 28.49
CA ASP A 163 -5.30 15.06 28.03
C ASP A 163 -5.68 13.58 28.24
N ARG A 164 -4.71 12.67 28.07
CA ARG A 164 -4.84 11.22 28.31
C ARG A 164 -5.07 10.83 29.77
N PHE A 165 -4.78 11.72 30.71
CA PHE A 165 -5.03 11.55 32.15
C PHE A 165 -6.27 12.32 32.63
N VAL A 166 -7.04 12.92 31.71
CA VAL A 166 -8.33 13.53 32.00
C VAL A 166 -9.42 12.71 31.31
N CYS A 167 -10.46 12.35 32.07
CA CYS A 167 -11.74 11.95 31.48
C CYS A 167 -12.88 12.76 32.11
N GLY A 168 -14.00 12.90 31.41
CA GLY A 168 -15.13 13.69 31.86
C GLY A 168 -16.30 13.58 30.90
N GLU A 169 -17.35 14.34 31.19
CA GLU A 169 -18.54 14.40 30.36
C GLU A 169 -18.32 15.32 29.14
N CYS A 170 -18.65 14.82 27.94
CA CYS A 170 -18.45 15.57 26.70
C CYS A 170 -19.37 16.81 26.62
N PRO A 171 -18.83 18.03 26.42
CA PRO A 171 -19.63 19.27 26.35
C PRO A 171 -20.53 19.37 25.10
N TYR A 172 -20.48 18.41 24.18
CA TYR A 172 -21.25 18.41 22.93
C TYR A 172 -22.27 17.28 22.80
N CYS A 173 -22.06 16.14 23.45
CA CYS A 173 -22.97 15.00 23.37
C CYS A 173 -23.23 14.29 24.71
N HIS A 174 -22.74 14.85 25.82
CA HIS A 174 -22.95 14.33 27.18
C HIS A 174 -22.54 12.86 27.35
N TYR A 175 -21.50 12.43 26.64
CA TYR A 175 -20.85 11.13 26.89
C TYR A 175 -19.96 11.24 28.13
N ASP A 176 -20.30 10.52 29.20
CA ASP A 176 -19.76 10.67 30.55
C ASP A 176 -18.25 10.40 30.73
N ASP A 177 -17.60 9.69 29.80
CA ASP A 177 -16.17 9.30 29.91
C ASP A 177 -15.37 9.67 28.65
N ALA A 178 -15.68 10.84 28.06
CA ALA A 178 -14.86 11.45 27.02
C ALA A 178 -13.44 11.78 27.53
N ARG A 179 -12.45 11.65 26.66
CA ARG A 179 -11.03 11.92 26.98
C ARG A 179 -10.73 13.41 26.80
N GLY A 180 -9.66 13.90 27.42
CA GLY A 180 -9.28 15.32 27.37
C GLY A 180 -8.97 15.87 25.96
N ASP A 181 -8.74 15.00 24.97
CA ASP A 181 -8.39 15.34 23.59
C ASP A 181 -9.53 15.09 22.59
N GLN A 182 -10.37 14.08 22.85
CA GLN A 182 -11.42 13.63 21.94
C GLN A 182 -12.54 12.88 22.67
N CYS A 183 -13.78 13.14 22.26
CA CYS A 183 -14.91 12.30 22.64
C CYS A 183 -15.03 11.08 21.70
N ASP A 184 -14.87 9.87 22.22
CA ASP A 184 -14.93 8.63 21.44
C ASP A 184 -16.34 8.32 20.86
N THR A 185 -17.41 8.91 21.40
CA THR A 185 -18.78 8.74 20.88
C THR A 185 -19.13 9.65 19.70
N CYS A 186 -18.92 10.97 19.79
CA CYS A 186 -19.23 11.92 18.72
C CYS A 186 -18.04 12.23 17.81
N GLY A 187 -16.85 11.70 18.10
CA GLY A 187 -15.60 11.90 17.35
C GLY A 187 -14.99 13.30 17.49
N LYS A 188 -15.68 14.24 18.15
CA LYS A 188 -15.30 15.65 18.21
C LYS A 188 -14.07 15.86 19.11
N LEU A 189 -13.13 16.65 18.61
CA LEU A 189 -11.98 17.15 19.36
C LEU A 189 -12.46 18.18 20.39
N ILE A 190 -11.86 18.14 21.57
CA ILE A 190 -12.17 18.98 22.72
C ILE A 190 -10.86 19.34 23.42
N ASN A 191 -10.83 20.50 24.10
CA ASN A 191 -9.76 20.79 25.03
C ASN A 191 -10.12 20.23 26.41
N ALA A 192 -9.15 19.70 27.17
CA ALA A 192 -9.43 19.04 28.45
C ALA A 192 -10.12 19.96 29.49
N ILE A 193 -9.93 21.29 29.39
CA ILE A 193 -10.59 22.29 30.24
C ILE A 193 -12.08 22.52 29.89
N GLU A 194 -12.56 22.04 28.73
CA GLU A 194 -13.95 22.14 28.27
C GLU A 194 -14.80 20.95 28.73
N LEU A 195 -14.18 19.88 29.26
CA LEU A 195 -14.89 18.73 29.80
C LEU A 195 -15.78 19.14 30.97
N ILE A 196 -17.03 18.71 30.94
CA ILE A 196 -17.95 18.81 32.06
C ILE A 196 -17.54 17.76 33.11
N ASN A 197 -17.61 18.10 34.40
CA ASN A 197 -17.26 17.19 35.49
C ASN A 197 -15.92 16.43 35.29
N PRO A 198 -14.79 17.12 35.02
CA PRO A 198 -13.54 16.46 34.69
C PRO A 198 -13.02 15.65 35.89
N ARG A 199 -12.35 14.54 35.61
CA ARG A 199 -11.82 13.59 36.61
C ARG A 199 -10.40 13.18 36.21
N CYS A 200 -9.52 13.09 37.19
CA CYS A 200 -8.20 12.52 36.97
C CYS A 200 -8.30 11.02 36.72
N HIS A 201 -7.81 10.52 35.59
CA HIS A 201 -7.84 9.08 35.29
C HIS A 201 -7.04 8.23 36.30
N LEU A 202 -6.01 8.82 36.93
CA LEU A 202 -5.10 8.14 37.87
C LEU A 202 -5.72 7.93 39.27
N CYS A 203 -6.44 8.91 39.82
CA CYS A 203 -6.97 8.86 41.18
C CYS A 203 -8.45 9.26 41.33
N ARG A 204 -9.15 9.48 40.20
CA ARG A 204 -10.58 9.80 40.08
C ARG A 204 -11.07 11.11 40.73
N THR A 205 -10.22 11.84 41.45
CA THR A 205 -10.56 13.19 41.97
C THR A 205 -10.74 14.22 40.85
N THR A 206 -11.63 15.19 41.06
CA THR A 206 -11.82 16.36 40.20
C THR A 206 -10.55 17.23 40.17
N PRO A 207 -9.96 17.53 39.00
CA PRO A 207 -8.85 18.45 38.87
C PRO A 207 -9.33 19.91 38.83
N THR A 208 -8.46 20.83 39.23
CA THR A 208 -8.72 22.28 39.21
C THR A 208 -7.94 22.94 38.08
N ILE A 209 -8.53 23.90 37.36
CA ILE A 209 -7.79 24.71 36.39
C ILE A 209 -6.71 25.53 37.13
N LYS A 210 -5.47 25.47 36.64
CA LYS A 210 -4.35 26.32 37.08
C LYS A 210 -3.64 26.90 35.86
N GLN A 211 -3.10 28.10 36.05
CA GLN A 211 -2.25 28.77 35.06
C GLN A 211 -0.83 28.19 35.10
N SER A 212 -0.25 27.95 33.93
CA SER A 212 1.07 27.36 33.74
C SER A 212 1.84 28.14 32.68
N ASN A 213 3.04 28.63 33.01
CA ASN A 213 3.90 29.32 32.05
C ASN A 213 4.48 28.32 31.04
N HIS A 214 4.43 28.65 29.75
CA HIS A 214 4.99 27.82 28.68
C HIS A 214 5.79 28.64 27.68
N ILE A 215 6.85 28.03 27.15
CA ILE A 215 7.64 28.58 26.04
C ILE A 215 7.12 28.06 24.71
N PHE A 216 6.99 28.97 23.75
CA PHE A 216 6.55 28.70 22.39
C PHE A 216 7.64 29.07 21.39
N LEU A 217 7.93 28.16 20.45
CA LEU A 217 8.75 28.41 19.26
C LEU A 217 7.93 29.21 18.25
N GLN A 218 8.47 30.34 17.79
CA GLN A 218 7.83 31.30 16.89
C GLN A 218 8.00 30.88 15.41
N LEU A 219 7.39 29.74 15.01
CA LEU A 219 7.44 29.27 13.62
C LEU A 219 6.86 30.30 12.63
N ASN A 220 5.88 31.09 13.07
CA ASN A 220 5.34 32.24 12.34
C ASN A 220 6.41 33.25 11.89
N LYS A 221 7.43 33.51 12.72
CA LYS A 221 8.54 34.41 12.36
C LYS A 221 9.55 33.75 11.40
N LEU A 222 9.63 32.42 11.42
CA LEU A 222 10.57 31.63 10.62
C LEU A 222 9.97 31.14 9.29
N ALA A 223 8.66 31.30 9.09
CA ALA A 223 7.90 30.69 7.99
C ALA A 223 8.49 30.97 6.60
N GLY A 224 8.75 32.24 6.27
CA GLY A 224 9.32 32.60 4.96
C GLY A 224 10.73 32.07 4.72
N GLU A 225 11.50 31.79 5.77
CA GLU A 225 12.84 31.18 5.64
C GLU A 225 12.76 29.67 5.43
N VAL A 226 11.83 29.01 6.12
CA VAL A 226 11.53 27.58 5.98
C VAL A 226 10.93 27.30 4.60
N GLU A 227 9.98 28.12 4.15
CA GLU A 227 9.41 28.10 2.80
C GLU A 227 10.52 28.28 1.75
N LYS A 228 11.33 29.34 1.85
CA LYS A 228 12.47 29.58 0.94
C LYS A 228 13.54 28.47 0.99
N HIS A 229 13.65 27.71 2.08
CA HIS A 229 14.50 26.52 2.15
C HIS A 229 13.85 25.34 1.40
N LEU A 230 12.59 25.03 1.72
CA LEU A 230 11.81 23.96 1.12
C LEU A 230 11.70 24.15 -0.39
N ASP A 231 11.30 25.33 -0.88
CA ASP A 231 11.21 25.60 -2.32
C ASP A 231 12.54 25.43 -3.05
N ARG A 232 13.68 25.72 -2.40
CA ARG A 232 15.01 25.47 -2.99
C ARG A 232 15.33 23.98 -3.10
N GLN A 233 14.88 23.14 -2.17
CA GLN A 233 15.01 21.68 -2.30
C GLN A 233 13.99 21.13 -3.32
N LEU A 234 12.73 21.57 -3.24
CA LEU A 234 11.59 21.01 -3.96
C LEU A 234 11.57 21.39 -5.45
N ASN A 235 12.01 22.59 -5.81
CA ASN A 235 12.08 23.06 -7.20
C ASN A 235 13.43 22.75 -7.85
N SER A 236 14.34 22.06 -7.15
CA SER A 236 15.57 21.53 -7.74
C SER A 236 15.26 20.48 -8.79
N ARG A 237 15.96 20.50 -9.94
CA ARG A 237 15.93 19.40 -10.92
C ARG A 237 16.41 18.05 -10.34
N LYS A 238 17.00 18.08 -9.14
CA LYS A 238 17.42 16.90 -8.36
C LYS A 238 16.54 16.72 -7.09
N ASN A 239 15.32 17.24 -7.06
CA ASN A 239 14.39 16.93 -5.99
C ASN A 239 14.10 15.41 -6.00
N GLN A 240 14.28 14.78 -4.84
CA GLN A 240 14.06 13.35 -4.65
C GLN A 240 13.32 13.06 -3.34
N TRP A 241 12.51 14.01 -2.87
CA TRP A 241 11.53 13.80 -1.80
C TRP A 241 10.40 12.90 -2.29
N SER A 242 9.83 12.09 -1.40
CA SER A 242 8.65 11.28 -1.72
C SER A 242 7.41 12.18 -1.91
N ALA A 243 6.49 11.79 -2.81
CA ALA A 243 5.38 12.64 -3.23
C ALA A 243 4.43 13.04 -2.07
N ASN A 244 4.19 12.10 -1.15
CA ASN A 244 3.47 12.34 0.11
C ASN A 244 4.15 13.41 0.98
N ALA A 245 5.48 13.32 1.17
CA ALA A 245 6.25 14.28 1.94
C ALA A 245 6.15 15.70 1.36
N VAL A 246 6.23 15.83 0.03
CA VAL A 246 6.04 17.11 -0.67
C VAL A 246 4.63 17.66 -0.46
N SER A 247 3.61 16.81 -0.58
CA SER A 247 2.20 17.21 -0.42
C SER A 247 1.93 17.74 1.00
N ILE A 248 2.34 16.98 2.03
CA ILE A 248 2.15 17.34 3.43
C ILE A 248 2.92 18.62 3.78
N ALA A 249 4.18 18.75 3.37
CA ALA A 249 4.99 19.94 3.62
C ALA A 249 4.36 21.20 2.99
N LYS A 250 3.89 21.12 1.74
CA LYS A 250 3.18 22.23 1.08
C LYS A 250 1.84 22.56 1.73
N SER A 251 1.10 21.56 2.20
CA SER A 251 -0.15 21.75 2.94
C SER A 251 0.08 22.55 4.23
N TRP A 252 1.11 22.18 5.00
CA TRP A 252 1.50 22.87 6.23
C TRP A 252 1.94 24.33 6.00
N LEU A 253 2.71 24.60 4.95
CA LEU A 253 3.08 25.98 4.59
C LEU A 253 1.84 26.80 4.20
N LYS A 254 0.95 26.24 3.36
CA LYS A 254 -0.28 26.90 2.90
C LYS A 254 -1.25 27.20 4.06
N GLY A 255 -1.28 26.36 5.09
CA GLY A 255 -2.08 26.59 6.30
C GLY A 255 -1.58 27.73 7.20
N GLY A 256 -0.36 28.22 6.98
CA GLY A 256 0.31 29.20 7.84
C GLY A 256 0.95 28.54 9.06
N LEU A 257 2.20 28.90 9.34
CA LEU A 257 2.92 28.36 10.51
C LEU A 257 2.60 29.20 11.75
N GLU A 258 1.95 28.60 12.74
CA GLU A 258 1.68 29.23 14.03
C GLU A 258 2.79 28.94 15.05
N ARG A 259 2.85 29.73 16.14
CA ARG A 259 3.72 29.42 17.28
C ARG A 259 3.34 28.06 17.91
N ARG A 260 4.34 27.29 18.36
CA ARG A 260 4.13 25.94 18.93
C ARG A 260 4.76 25.80 20.31
N CYS A 261 4.02 25.26 21.29
CA CYS A 261 4.50 25.08 22.67
C CYS A 261 5.56 23.97 22.75
N ILE A 262 6.79 24.33 23.13
CA ILE A 262 7.97 23.45 23.20
C ILE A 262 8.31 23.01 24.63
N THR A 263 7.42 23.22 25.61
CA THR A 263 7.65 22.86 27.02
C THR A 263 6.48 22.06 27.59
N ARG A 264 6.73 21.20 28.58
CA ARG A 264 5.70 20.39 29.26
C ARG A 264 5.98 20.29 30.77
N ASP A 265 4.90 20.17 31.53
CA ASP A 265 4.89 19.89 32.97
C ASP A 265 5.04 18.38 33.23
N LEU A 266 6.19 17.84 32.86
CA LEU A 266 6.58 16.44 33.08
C LEU A 266 7.90 16.38 33.84
N LYS A 267 8.21 15.22 34.43
CA LYS A 267 9.51 15.00 35.09
C LYS A 267 10.50 14.29 34.16
N TRP A 268 10.00 13.49 33.23
CA TRP A 268 10.83 12.73 32.29
C TRP A 268 10.99 13.45 30.92
N GLY A 269 12.04 14.25 30.81
CA GLY A 269 12.41 15.01 29.61
C GLY A 269 13.70 15.81 29.84
N VAL A 270 14.20 16.48 28.80
CA VAL A 270 15.34 17.40 28.92
C VAL A 270 14.91 18.66 29.71
N PRO A 271 15.61 19.06 30.79
CA PRO A 271 15.24 20.23 31.59
C PRO A 271 15.45 21.55 30.83
N VAL A 272 14.57 22.51 31.06
CA VAL A 272 14.64 23.85 30.42
C VAL A 272 15.66 24.72 31.17
N PRO A 273 16.64 25.35 30.49
CA PRO A 273 17.72 26.10 31.11
C PRO A 273 17.32 27.56 31.40
N LEU A 274 16.22 27.76 32.13
CA LEU A 274 15.73 29.05 32.61
C LEU A 274 15.16 28.88 34.02
N ASP A 275 15.52 29.76 34.97
CA ASP A 275 15.20 29.61 36.39
C ASP A 275 13.70 29.42 36.67
N ASN A 276 12.87 30.24 35.99
CA ASN A 276 11.39 30.19 36.06
C ASN A 276 10.76 28.93 35.42
N PHE A 277 11.57 28.06 34.82
CA PHE A 277 11.16 26.81 34.16
C PHE A 277 11.87 25.57 34.74
N SER A 278 12.55 25.70 35.88
CA SER A 278 13.29 24.62 36.58
C SER A 278 12.49 23.33 36.84
N ASN A 279 11.16 23.42 37.00
CA ASN A 279 10.25 22.27 37.17
C ASN A 279 9.61 21.76 35.86
N LYS A 280 10.12 22.16 34.70
CA LYS A 280 9.57 21.84 33.37
C LYS A 280 10.65 21.26 32.46
N VAL A 281 10.19 20.45 31.51
CA VAL A 281 11.04 19.84 30.48
C VAL A 281 10.62 20.30 29.09
N PHE A 282 11.51 20.12 28.12
CA PHE A 282 11.15 20.29 26.71
C PHE A 282 10.09 19.26 26.29
N TYR A 283 9.27 19.66 25.33
CA TYR A 283 8.31 18.77 24.68
C TYR A 283 9.05 17.83 23.73
N VAL A 284 8.84 16.51 23.86
CA VAL A 284 9.55 15.48 23.08
C VAL A 284 9.65 15.77 21.58
N TRP A 285 8.61 16.32 20.95
CA TRP A 285 8.63 16.63 19.52
C TRP A 285 9.51 17.85 19.12
N PHE A 286 10.03 18.62 20.08
CA PHE A 286 11.05 19.64 19.87
C PHE A 286 12.46 19.03 19.90
N ASP A 287 12.75 18.14 20.85
CA ASP A 287 14.11 17.62 21.09
C ASP A 287 14.38 16.23 20.52
N ALA A 288 13.38 15.37 20.28
CA ALA A 288 13.55 14.08 19.60
C ALA A 288 14.36 14.17 18.28
N PRO A 289 14.14 15.13 17.35
CA PRO A 289 14.99 15.25 16.16
C PRO A 289 16.39 15.83 16.46
N ILE A 290 16.61 16.49 17.60
CA ILE A 290 17.95 16.82 18.11
C ILE A 290 18.69 15.53 18.53
N GLY A 291 17.95 14.45 18.83
CA GLY A 291 18.45 13.09 19.01
C GLY A 291 19.40 12.61 17.90
N TYR A 292 19.15 12.97 16.64
CA TYR A 292 20.08 12.59 15.56
C TYR A 292 21.47 13.24 15.72
N LEU A 293 21.53 14.47 16.23
CA LEU A 293 22.77 15.21 16.47
C LEU A 293 23.48 14.65 17.70
N SER A 294 22.75 14.42 18.80
CA SER A 294 23.32 13.93 20.07
C SER A 294 23.84 12.51 19.97
N ILE A 295 23.15 11.61 19.26
CA ILE A 295 23.64 10.27 18.94
C ILE A 295 24.87 10.32 18.02
N THR A 296 24.94 11.29 17.11
CA THR A 296 26.15 11.49 16.28
C THR A 296 27.32 12.02 17.11
N LYS A 297 27.07 12.89 18.11
CA LYS A 297 28.07 13.38 19.07
C LYS A 297 28.57 12.27 20.00
N GLU A 298 27.68 11.40 20.47
CA GLU A 298 28.02 10.19 21.22
C GLU A 298 28.96 9.27 20.41
N TYR A 299 28.71 9.10 19.10
CA TYR A 299 29.51 8.23 18.25
C TYR A 299 30.88 8.80 17.83
N LEU A 300 30.94 10.09 17.46
CA LEU A 300 32.12 10.70 16.81
C LEU A 300 32.86 11.73 17.66
N GLY A 301 32.40 11.99 18.89
CA GLY A 301 32.82 13.17 19.66
C GLY A 301 32.61 14.45 18.82
N GLU A 302 33.52 15.41 18.93
CA GLU A 302 33.46 16.70 18.20
C GLU A 302 33.40 16.59 16.65
N GLY A 303 33.74 15.42 16.09
CA GLY A 303 33.57 15.12 14.66
C GLY A 303 32.13 15.22 14.17
N TRP A 304 31.13 15.14 15.06
CA TRP A 304 29.70 15.29 14.73
C TRP A 304 29.39 16.59 13.98
N SER A 305 30.09 17.67 14.33
CA SER A 305 29.90 19.01 13.77
C SER A 305 30.22 19.05 12.28
N GLN A 306 31.14 18.21 11.80
CA GLN A 306 31.50 18.14 10.37
C GLN A 306 30.38 17.53 9.53
N TRP A 307 29.53 16.68 10.12
CA TRP A 307 28.33 16.13 9.50
C TRP A 307 27.12 17.07 9.62
N TRP A 308 26.90 17.64 10.81
CA TRP A 308 25.68 18.38 11.15
C TRP A 308 25.77 19.90 11.07
N LYS A 309 26.95 20.51 10.87
CA LYS A 309 27.13 21.97 10.63
C LYS A 309 27.83 22.25 9.30
N ASN A 310 27.49 21.46 8.27
CA ASN A 310 28.16 21.46 6.97
C ASN A 310 27.14 21.30 5.82
N PRO A 311 26.70 22.39 5.16
CA PRO A 311 25.67 22.33 4.12
C PRO A 311 26.09 21.63 2.81
N ARG A 312 27.32 21.09 2.72
CA ARG A 312 27.77 20.22 1.62
C ARG A 312 27.48 18.73 1.86
N VAL A 313 27.13 18.34 3.08
CA VAL A 313 26.65 17.00 3.43
C VAL A 313 25.24 16.80 2.89
N ILE A 314 24.95 15.62 2.33
CA ILE A 314 23.62 15.27 1.85
C ILE A 314 22.89 14.46 2.93
N LEU A 315 22.01 15.11 3.68
CA LEU A 315 21.15 14.49 4.68
C LEU A 315 19.89 13.88 4.05
N ASN A 316 19.79 12.55 4.15
CA ASN A 316 18.65 11.73 3.75
C ASN A 316 17.99 11.19 5.02
N LEU A 317 16.71 11.50 5.23
CA LEU A 317 15.96 11.07 6.40
C LEU A 317 14.79 10.18 5.98
N PHE A 318 14.73 8.99 6.56
CA PHE A 318 13.73 7.95 6.32
C PHE A 318 12.73 7.93 7.46
N LEU A 319 11.45 8.05 7.13
CA LEU A 319 10.37 8.09 8.11
C LEU A 319 9.05 7.58 7.52
N PHE A 320 8.02 7.61 8.34
CA PHE A 320 6.68 7.14 8.00
C PHE A 320 5.72 8.33 7.93
N ALA A 321 4.89 8.44 6.89
CA ALA A 321 3.87 9.48 6.78
C ALA A 321 2.68 9.16 7.70
N LEU A 322 2.44 9.96 8.74
CA LEU A 322 1.39 9.65 9.71
C LEU A 322 0.05 10.31 9.32
N THR A 323 -0.61 9.77 8.29
CA THR A 323 -1.89 10.28 7.75
C THR A 323 -3.11 10.02 8.65
N LEU A 324 -3.03 10.42 9.93
CA LEU A 324 -4.15 10.40 10.87
C LEU A 324 -4.98 11.66 10.72
N PHE A 325 -6.09 11.56 9.97
CA PHE A 325 -7.07 12.62 9.68
C PHE A 325 -7.62 13.40 10.91
N ILE A 326 -7.38 12.90 12.11
CA ILE A 326 -7.86 13.46 13.38
C ILE A 326 -6.83 14.42 14.01
N PHE A 327 -5.53 14.27 13.72
CA PHE A 327 -4.47 15.10 14.31
C PHE A 327 -3.36 15.42 13.30
N PRO A 328 -3.45 16.53 12.52
CA PRO A 328 -2.38 16.94 11.62
C PRO A 328 -1.04 17.18 12.34
N PHE A 329 -1.09 17.48 13.65
CA PHE A 329 0.05 17.82 14.50
C PHE A 329 0.92 16.64 14.99
N HIS A 330 0.67 15.41 14.54
CA HIS A 330 1.44 14.21 14.93
C HIS A 330 2.17 13.54 13.75
N ASP A 331 2.24 14.22 12.60
CA ASP A 331 2.91 13.69 11.41
C ASP A 331 4.41 13.94 11.42
N ASN A 332 5.19 12.86 11.48
CA ASN A 332 6.65 12.85 11.35
C ASN A 332 7.15 13.65 10.14
N VAL A 333 6.41 13.66 9.03
CA VAL A 333 6.76 14.47 7.85
C VAL A 333 6.81 15.95 8.21
N ALA A 334 5.78 16.48 8.87
CA ALA A 334 5.70 17.90 9.20
C ALA A 334 6.76 18.33 10.20
N PHE A 335 7.08 17.50 11.20
CA PHE A 335 8.16 17.79 12.14
C PHE A 335 9.51 17.93 11.45
N HIS A 336 9.83 17.02 10.52
CA HIS A 336 11.14 17.01 9.87
C HIS A 336 11.22 17.90 8.63
N ALA A 337 10.10 18.23 7.98
CA ALA A 337 10.06 19.19 6.87
C ALA A 337 9.93 20.64 7.33
N VAL A 338 9.31 20.90 8.50
CA VAL A 338 8.97 22.25 8.95
C VAL A 338 9.59 22.58 10.31
N MET A 339 9.19 21.90 11.39
CA MET A 339 9.53 22.32 12.76
C MET A 339 11.05 22.24 13.03
N PHE A 340 11.67 21.12 12.68
CA PHE A 340 13.10 20.89 12.92
C PHE A 340 13.98 21.78 12.01
N PRO A 341 13.72 21.90 10.68
CA PRO A 341 14.33 22.94 9.86
C PRO A 341 14.18 24.35 10.42
N ALA A 342 13.01 24.74 10.92
CA ALA A 342 12.81 26.05 11.55
C ALA A 342 13.70 26.24 12.78
N ALA A 343 13.75 25.23 13.68
CA ALA A 343 14.61 25.27 14.85
C ALA A 343 16.10 25.41 14.46
N LEU A 344 16.59 24.60 13.52
CA LEU A 344 17.97 24.66 13.04
C LEU A 344 18.30 26.00 12.36
N ILE A 345 17.45 26.49 11.45
CA ILE A 345 17.62 27.78 10.75
C ILE A 345 17.61 28.96 11.73
N GLY A 346 16.73 28.91 12.74
CA GLY A 346 16.59 29.95 13.76
C GLY A 346 17.78 30.06 14.71
N THR A 347 18.62 29.03 14.84
CA THR A 347 19.89 29.13 15.62
C THR A 347 20.93 30.06 14.98
N ARG A 348 20.87 30.25 13.66
CA ARG A 348 21.90 30.93 12.83
C ARG A 348 23.27 30.23 12.80
N ASP A 349 23.32 28.94 13.11
CA ASP A 349 24.57 28.20 13.39
C ASP A 349 24.97 27.20 12.28
N ASN A 350 24.64 27.51 11.02
CA ASN A 350 25.04 26.77 9.81
C ASN A 350 24.75 25.26 9.82
N TYR A 351 23.69 24.82 10.49
CA TYR A 351 23.29 23.41 10.53
C TYR A 351 22.98 22.82 9.15
N THR A 352 23.33 21.55 8.97
CA THR A 352 22.89 20.69 7.87
C THR A 352 21.39 20.42 8.01
N VAL A 353 20.58 20.98 7.13
CA VAL A 353 19.13 20.78 7.09
C VAL A 353 18.79 19.69 6.06
N VAL A 354 17.67 18.98 6.26
CA VAL A 354 17.28 17.82 5.43
C VAL A 354 17.24 18.15 3.94
N ASN A 355 18.07 17.46 3.15
CA ASN A 355 18.06 17.58 1.69
C ASN A 355 16.99 16.70 1.06
N ARG A 356 16.67 15.57 1.69
CA ARG A 356 15.77 14.55 1.17
C ARG A 356 14.96 13.89 2.26
N LEU A 357 13.64 14.03 2.17
CA LEU A 357 12.69 13.31 3.03
C LEU A 357 12.12 12.10 2.28
N CYS A 358 12.32 10.91 2.83
CA CYS A 358 11.85 9.65 2.28
C CYS A 358 10.76 9.08 3.19
N ALA A 359 9.51 9.47 2.94
CA ALA A 359 8.34 9.03 3.71
C ALA A 359 7.60 7.88 3.02
N THR A 360 7.27 6.81 3.76
CA THR A 360 6.41 5.71 3.28
C THR A 360 4.96 5.86 3.74
N GLU A 361 4.03 5.26 2.99
CA GLU A 361 2.65 5.00 3.41
C GLU A 361 2.57 3.76 4.34
N TYR A 362 1.37 3.28 4.68
CA TYR A 362 1.23 2.20 5.66
C TYR A 362 1.45 0.79 5.08
N LEU A 363 2.15 -0.05 5.85
CA LEU A 363 2.06 -1.50 5.73
C LEU A 363 1.00 -2.00 6.71
N ASN A 364 -0.16 -2.35 6.16
CA ASN A 364 -1.23 -3.05 6.86
C ASN A 364 -0.87 -4.55 7.04
N TYR A 365 -1.66 -5.26 7.85
CA TYR A 365 -1.48 -6.70 8.08
C TYR A 365 -2.78 -7.46 7.81
N GLU A 366 -2.75 -8.33 6.81
CA GLU A 366 -3.90 -9.07 6.27
C GLU A 366 -5.11 -8.13 6.03
N SER A 367 -6.32 -8.55 6.39
CA SER A 367 -7.58 -7.78 6.26
C SER A 367 -8.14 -7.26 7.59
N THR A 368 -7.41 -7.44 8.69
CA THR A 368 -7.91 -7.28 10.07
C THR A 368 -7.43 -5.99 10.74
N LYS A 369 -8.35 -5.25 11.38
CA LYS A 369 -8.06 -4.04 12.18
C LYS A 369 -8.05 -4.29 13.71
N SER A 370 -8.00 -5.55 14.15
CA SER A 370 -8.06 -5.94 15.56
C SER A 370 -6.75 -5.68 16.32
N ARG A 371 -6.86 -5.25 17.58
CA ARG A 371 -5.71 -5.12 18.49
C ARG A 371 -5.18 -6.52 18.84
N GLY A 372 -3.86 -6.69 18.88
CA GLY A 372 -3.23 -8.00 19.12
C GLY A 372 -3.13 -8.90 17.89
N THR A 373 -3.21 -8.34 16.68
CA THR A 373 -3.06 -9.04 15.41
C THR A 373 -1.85 -8.50 14.66
N GLY A 374 -1.04 -9.37 14.05
CA GLY A 374 0.19 -8.97 13.35
C GLY A 374 1.45 -9.68 13.81
N VAL A 375 2.53 -9.42 13.10
CA VAL A 375 3.88 -9.92 13.39
C VAL A 375 4.72 -8.78 13.98
N PHE A 376 5.28 -9.02 15.16
CA PHE A 376 6.19 -8.11 15.86
C PHE A 376 7.65 -8.55 15.70
N GLY A 377 8.59 -7.61 15.84
CA GLY A 377 10.00 -7.83 15.53
C GLY A 377 10.73 -8.77 16.50
N ASP A 378 10.19 -9.00 17.69
CA ASP A 378 10.61 -10.04 18.64
C ASP A 378 10.16 -11.44 18.19
N MET A 379 8.96 -11.55 17.63
CA MET A 379 8.35 -12.82 17.21
C MET A 379 8.91 -13.42 15.92
N VAL A 380 9.56 -12.62 15.05
CA VAL A 380 10.05 -13.14 13.75
C VAL A 380 11.14 -14.19 13.89
N ALA A 381 12.01 -14.09 14.91
CA ALA A 381 13.07 -15.06 15.15
C ALA A 381 12.50 -16.47 15.45
N GLU A 382 11.38 -16.53 16.17
CA GLU A 382 10.68 -17.78 16.50
C GLU A 382 10.07 -18.48 15.28
N THR A 383 9.95 -17.81 14.14
CA THR A 383 9.39 -18.42 12.92
C THR A 383 10.37 -19.37 12.23
N GLY A 384 11.67 -19.30 12.57
CA GLY A 384 12.71 -20.08 11.88
C GLY A 384 12.94 -19.67 10.42
N ILE A 385 12.32 -18.57 9.96
CA ILE A 385 12.54 -18.01 8.63
C ILE A 385 13.73 -17.05 8.70
N ASP A 386 14.74 -17.27 7.84
CA ASP A 386 15.92 -16.40 7.70
C ASP A 386 15.52 -14.91 7.53
N ALA A 387 16.19 -14.01 8.26
CA ALA A 387 15.90 -12.58 8.25
C ALA A 387 15.92 -11.96 6.84
N ASP A 388 16.83 -12.40 5.97
CA ASP A 388 16.91 -11.97 4.58
C ASP A 388 15.62 -12.22 3.77
N ILE A 389 14.87 -13.27 4.08
CA ILE A 389 13.59 -13.59 3.43
C ILE A 389 12.51 -12.57 3.82
N TRP A 390 12.48 -12.18 5.10
CA TRP A 390 11.64 -11.07 5.58
C TRP A 390 12.02 -9.75 4.94
N ARG A 391 13.33 -9.44 4.89
CA ARG A 391 13.84 -8.21 4.26
C ARG A 391 13.44 -8.14 2.78
N PHE A 392 13.61 -9.23 2.03
CA PHE A 392 13.18 -9.33 0.64
C PHE A 392 11.70 -9.01 0.49
N TYR A 393 10.82 -9.71 1.22
CA TYR A 393 9.39 -9.55 1.03
C TYR A 393 8.93 -8.14 1.38
N LEU A 394 9.37 -7.61 2.54
CA LEU A 394 9.01 -6.27 2.99
C LEU A 394 9.49 -5.18 2.01
N LEU A 395 10.67 -5.32 1.41
CA LEU A 395 11.16 -4.38 0.40
C LEU A 395 10.46 -4.57 -0.96
N TYR A 396 10.03 -5.79 -1.30
CA TYR A 396 9.25 -6.10 -2.51
C TYR A 396 7.82 -5.55 -2.45
N ILE A 397 7.21 -5.51 -1.26
CA ILE A 397 5.90 -4.88 -1.01
C ILE A 397 6.01 -3.52 -0.29
N ARG A 398 7.14 -2.79 -0.44
CA ARG A 398 7.35 -1.53 0.27
C ARG A 398 6.25 -0.49 -0.08
N PRO A 399 5.59 0.14 0.90
CA PRO A 399 4.56 1.16 0.66
C PRO A 399 5.16 2.51 0.23
N GLU A 400 5.60 2.62 -1.02
CA GLU A 400 6.26 3.83 -1.56
C GLU A 400 5.29 4.92 -2.03
N THR A 401 4.13 4.53 -2.58
CA THR A 401 3.16 5.42 -3.24
C THR A 401 1.75 5.35 -2.67
N GLN A 402 1.43 4.22 -2.03
CA GLN A 402 0.14 3.92 -1.41
C GLN A 402 0.33 2.87 -0.32
N ASP A 403 -0.68 2.71 0.52
CA ASP A 403 -0.77 1.60 1.46
C ASP A 403 -0.59 0.24 0.77
N THR A 404 0.08 -0.66 1.48
CA THR A 404 0.24 -2.08 1.14
C THR A 404 -0.29 -2.94 2.29
N SER A 405 -0.43 -4.25 2.08
CA SER A 405 -0.74 -5.16 3.17
C SER A 405 0.15 -6.39 3.10
N PHE A 406 0.71 -6.78 4.24
CA PHE A 406 1.40 -8.05 4.40
C PHE A 406 0.37 -9.18 4.35
N SER A 407 0.59 -10.18 3.50
CA SER A 407 -0.20 -11.42 3.53
C SER A 407 0.69 -12.65 3.52
N TRP A 408 0.37 -13.62 4.37
CA TRP A 408 1.12 -14.87 4.48
C TRP A 408 1.05 -15.75 3.22
N ASP A 409 -0.06 -15.69 2.47
CA ASP A 409 -0.15 -16.41 1.19
C ASP A 409 0.78 -15.82 0.14
N ASP A 410 0.78 -14.49 0.01
CA ASP A 410 1.64 -13.81 -0.95
C ASP A 410 3.12 -13.88 -0.52
N PHE A 411 3.42 -13.80 0.78
CA PHE A 411 4.75 -14.09 1.32
C PHE A 411 5.27 -15.45 0.84
N GLY A 412 4.52 -16.53 1.12
CA GLY A 412 4.91 -17.88 0.69
C GLY A 412 4.97 -18.04 -0.83
N LEU A 413 4.04 -17.40 -1.57
CA LEU A 413 4.03 -17.40 -3.03
C LEU A 413 5.26 -16.71 -3.62
N LYS A 414 5.67 -15.55 -3.11
CA LYS A 414 6.83 -14.79 -3.61
C LYS A 414 8.15 -15.44 -3.24
N VAL A 415 8.27 -16.03 -2.05
CA VAL A 415 9.44 -16.85 -1.70
C VAL A 415 9.56 -18.06 -2.64
N ASN A 416 8.47 -18.76 -2.92
CA ASN A 416 8.51 -19.91 -3.83
C ASN A 416 8.73 -19.52 -5.31
N THR A 417 8.12 -18.44 -5.79
CA THR A 417 8.18 -18.06 -7.23
C THR A 417 9.41 -17.22 -7.56
N GLU A 418 9.74 -16.20 -6.77
CA GLU A 418 10.84 -15.27 -7.07
C GLU A 418 12.17 -15.69 -6.46
N LEU A 419 12.18 -16.15 -5.21
CA LEU A 419 13.42 -16.58 -4.57
C LEU A 419 13.80 -18.01 -5.00
N LEU A 420 12.95 -19.01 -4.80
CA LEU A 420 13.29 -20.41 -5.09
C LEU A 420 13.33 -20.68 -6.61
N ASN A 421 12.22 -20.49 -7.32
CA ASN A 421 12.08 -20.92 -8.72
C ASN A 421 12.79 -20.02 -9.75
N ASN A 422 13.08 -18.76 -9.42
CA ASN A 422 13.76 -17.81 -10.30
C ASN A 422 15.22 -17.59 -9.85
N LEU A 423 15.45 -16.82 -8.78
CA LEU A 423 16.79 -16.43 -8.33
C LEU A 423 17.66 -17.64 -7.94
N GLY A 424 17.17 -18.48 -7.02
CA GLY A 424 17.86 -19.65 -6.50
C GLY A 424 18.12 -20.69 -7.58
N ASN A 425 17.13 -20.96 -8.43
CA ASN A 425 17.28 -21.83 -9.59
C ASN A 425 18.38 -21.34 -10.56
N PHE A 426 18.44 -20.02 -10.84
CA PHE A 426 19.48 -19.46 -11.69
C PHE A 426 20.88 -19.68 -11.10
N VAL A 427 21.09 -19.22 -9.86
CA VAL A 427 22.39 -19.31 -9.17
C VAL A 427 22.84 -20.77 -9.04
N ASN A 428 21.92 -21.67 -8.64
CA ASN A 428 22.22 -23.09 -8.50
C ASN A 428 22.60 -23.71 -9.85
N ARG A 429 21.82 -23.50 -10.92
CA ARG A 429 22.15 -24.03 -12.26
C ARG A 429 23.48 -23.50 -12.80
N ALA A 430 23.74 -22.20 -12.67
CA ALA A 430 24.97 -21.57 -13.16
C ALA A 430 26.22 -22.20 -12.51
N LEU A 431 26.25 -22.26 -11.18
CA LEU A 431 27.40 -22.79 -10.44
C LEU A 431 27.49 -24.32 -10.51
N MET A 432 26.37 -25.05 -10.50
CA MET A 432 26.38 -26.51 -10.67
C MET A 432 26.86 -26.94 -12.06
N PHE A 433 26.52 -26.21 -13.13
CA PHE A 433 27.05 -26.51 -14.46
C PHE A 433 28.56 -26.24 -14.54
N LEU A 434 29.05 -25.17 -13.91
CA LEU A 434 30.48 -24.90 -13.85
C LEU A 434 31.23 -25.98 -13.03
N SER A 435 30.72 -26.35 -11.87
CA SER A 435 31.26 -27.43 -11.03
C SER A 435 31.26 -28.78 -11.77
N LYS A 436 30.16 -29.14 -12.46
CA LYS A 436 29.99 -30.44 -13.09
C LYS A 436 30.73 -30.64 -14.42
N TYR A 437 30.90 -29.58 -15.21
CA TYR A 437 31.43 -29.69 -16.58
C TYR A 437 32.85 -29.12 -16.75
N PHE A 438 33.33 -28.34 -15.79
CA PHE A 438 34.64 -27.67 -15.83
C PHE A 438 35.36 -27.72 -14.46
N ASP A 439 35.03 -28.71 -13.61
CA ASP A 439 35.63 -28.94 -12.28
C ASP A 439 35.62 -27.71 -11.35
N GLY A 440 34.66 -26.80 -11.56
CA GLY A 440 34.51 -25.55 -10.83
C GLY A 440 35.47 -24.43 -11.28
N VAL A 441 36.18 -24.60 -12.39
CA VAL A 441 37.11 -23.60 -12.95
C VAL A 441 36.45 -22.86 -14.11
N VAL A 442 36.39 -21.54 -14.05
CA VAL A 442 35.82 -20.69 -15.10
C VAL A 442 36.61 -20.88 -16.41
N PRO A 443 35.95 -21.29 -17.51
CA PRO A 443 36.62 -21.46 -18.81
C PRO A 443 36.80 -20.11 -19.52
N ASP A 444 37.57 -20.13 -20.61
CA ASP A 444 37.64 -18.99 -21.54
C ASP A 444 36.26 -18.64 -22.13
N MET A 445 36.02 -17.34 -22.31
CA MET A 445 34.74 -16.80 -22.77
C MET A 445 34.93 -16.02 -24.08
N TYR A 446 34.40 -16.57 -25.17
CA TYR A 446 34.40 -15.95 -26.50
C TYR A 446 32.98 -15.48 -26.83
N LEU A 447 32.72 -14.16 -26.76
CA LEU A 447 31.37 -13.59 -26.81
C LEU A 447 30.79 -13.57 -28.23
N GLU A 448 29.67 -14.25 -28.43
CA GLU A 448 28.88 -14.19 -29.67
C GLU A 448 27.79 -13.11 -29.61
N GLU A 449 27.13 -12.80 -30.73
CA GLU A 449 26.06 -11.78 -30.78
C GLU A 449 24.88 -12.07 -29.85
N GLN A 450 24.52 -13.34 -29.63
CA GLN A 450 23.50 -13.72 -28.64
C GLN A 450 23.94 -13.39 -27.20
N ASP A 451 25.24 -13.43 -26.91
CA ASP A 451 25.80 -13.11 -25.60
C ASP A 451 25.82 -11.60 -25.38
N LYS A 452 26.27 -10.86 -26.42
CA LYS A 452 26.22 -9.39 -26.43
C LYS A 452 24.79 -8.89 -26.24
N ALA A 453 23.79 -9.53 -26.86
CA ALA A 453 22.37 -9.20 -26.67
C ALA A 453 21.89 -9.41 -25.22
N LEU A 454 22.31 -10.49 -24.55
CA LEU A 454 22.05 -10.69 -23.12
C LEU A 454 22.72 -9.59 -22.28
N LEU A 455 24.00 -9.29 -22.55
CA LEU A 455 24.74 -8.27 -21.79
C LEU A 455 24.16 -6.85 -21.99
N VAL A 456 23.55 -6.54 -23.14
CA VAL A 456 22.75 -5.31 -23.32
C VAL A 456 21.53 -5.28 -22.39
N GLN A 457 20.77 -6.38 -22.29
CA GLN A 457 19.61 -6.45 -21.39
C GLN A 457 20.02 -6.29 -19.93
N VAL A 458 21.09 -6.97 -19.50
CA VAL A 458 21.65 -6.86 -18.14
C VAL A 458 22.19 -5.45 -17.88
N ALA A 459 22.82 -4.80 -18.86
CA ALA A 459 23.27 -3.41 -18.74
C ALA A 459 22.09 -2.43 -18.54
N SER A 460 20.96 -2.67 -19.21
CA SER A 460 19.73 -1.88 -19.03
C SER A 460 19.14 -2.06 -17.63
N ASP A 461 18.97 -3.30 -17.17
CA ASP A 461 18.46 -3.58 -15.82
C ASP A 461 19.40 -3.03 -14.72
N LEU A 462 20.72 -3.09 -14.93
CA LEU A 462 21.74 -2.52 -14.04
C LEU A 462 21.67 -0.99 -13.96
N TYR A 463 21.50 -0.31 -15.10
CA TYR A 463 21.32 1.14 -15.15
C TYR A 463 20.01 1.58 -14.47
N GLU A 464 18.91 0.87 -14.73
CA GLU A 464 17.63 1.13 -14.09
C GLU A 464 17.69 0.89 -12.58
N PHE A 465 18.34 -0.19 -12.12
CA PHE A 465 18.63 -0.42 -10.70
C PHE A 465 19.36 0.77 -10.06
N ASP A 466 20.46 1.23 -10.67
CA ASP A 466 21.25 2.36 -10.13
C ASP A 466 20.41 3.65 -10.06
N SER A 467 19.60 3.91 -11.10
CA SER A 467 18.67 5.03 -11.18
C SER A 467 17.58 4.97 -10.10
N TYR A 468 16.96 3.80 -9.90
CA TYR A 468 15.91 3.58 -8.91
C TYR A 468 16.45 3.71 -7.48
N LEU A 469 17.58 3.08 -7.13
CA LEU A 469 18.14 3.19 -5.78
C LEU A 469 18.74 4.58 -5.52
N SER A 470 19.36 5.23 -6.50
CA SER A 470 19.69 6.66 -6.41
C SER A 470 18.46 7.53 -6.14
N SER A 471 17.29 7.11 -6.62
CA SER A 471 15.99 7.75 -6.43
C SER A 471 15.22 7.27 -5.18
N VAL A 472 15.74 6.29 -4.41
CA VAL A 472 15.08 5.67 -3.23
C VAL A 472 13.77 4.94 -3.59
N LYS A 473 13.67 4.47 -4.85
CA LYS A 473 12.65 3.54 -5.34
C LYS A 473 13.13 2.11 -5.10
N LEU A 474 13.08 1.70 -3.85
CA LEU A 474 13.64 0.43 -3.40
C LEU A 474 12.82 -0.76 -3.92
N ARG A 475 11.51 -0.59 -4.05
CA ARG A 475 10.59 -1.59 -4.62
C ARG A 475 10.92 -1.89 -6.09
N ASP A 476 11.09 -0.86 -6.93
CA ASP A 476 11.45 -1.03 -8.34
C ASP A 476 12.85 -1.66 -8.49
N GLY A 477 13.79 -1.30 -7.61
CA GLY A 477 15.15 -1.83 -7.60
C GLY A 477 15.24 -3.36 -7.45
N ILE A 478 14.52 -3.96 -6.48
CA ILE A 478 14.57 -5.44 -6.30
C ILE A 478 13.98 -6.19 -7.49
N VAL A 479 12.98 -5.62 -8.16
CA VAL A 479 12.40 -6.19 -9.39
C VAL A 479 13.45 -6.29 -10.51
N LYS A 480 14.39 -5.34 -10.58
CA LYS A 480 15.50 -5.36 -11.56
C LYS A 480 16.54 -6.43 -11.25
N VAL A 481 16.85 -6.69 -9.98
CA VAL A 481 17.71 -7.84 -9.59
C VAL A 481 17.07 -9.17 -10.01
N LEU A 482 15.76 -9.33 -9.78
CA LEU A 482 14.99 -10.50 -10.21
C LEU A 482 14.83 -10.58 -11.74
N SER A 483 14.92 -9.46 -12.46
CA SER A 483 14.90 -9.43 -13.93
C SER A 483 16.15 -10.08 -14.51
N ILE A 484 17.32 -9.72 -13.99
CA ILE A 484 18.62 -10.30 -14.41
C ILE A 484 18.65 -11.82 -14.22
N SER A 485 18.08 -12.35 -13.12
CA SER A 485 17.98 -13.82 -12.94
C SER A 485 16.98 -14.48 -13.91
N ARG A 486 15.91 -13.80 -14.33
CA ARG A 486 14.99 -14.30 -15.36
C ARG A 486 15.66 -14.33 -16.74
N HIS A 487 16.36 -13.26 -17.11
CA HIS A 487 17.17 -13.20 -18.33
C HIS A 487 18.22 -14.33 -18.35
N GLY A 488 18.94 -14.53 -17.24
CA GLY A 488 19.89 -15.63 -17.07
C GLY A 488 19.25 -17.03 -17.19
N ASN A 489 18.10 -17.26 -16.54
CA ASN A 489 17.36 -18.52 -16.66
C ASN A 489 16.94 -18.81 -18.12
N LEU A 490 16.42 -17.81 -18.83
CA LEU A 490 16.00 -17.93 -20.24
C LEU A 490 17.19 -18.19 -21.15
N TYR A 491 18.31 -17.50 -20.94
CA TYR A 491 19.54 -17.68 -21.70
C TYR A 491 20.11 -19.10 -21.52
N ILE A 492 20.21 -19.61 -20.28
CA ILE A 492 20.57 -21.00 -20.01
C ILE A 492 19.62 -21.97 -20.74
N GLN A 493 18.31 -21.69 -20.71
CA GLN A 493 17.31 -22.61 -21.27
C GLN A 493 17.30 -22.66 -22.81
N SER A 494 17.53 -21.52 -23.46
CA SER A 494 17.55 -21.38 -24.92
C SER A 494 18.86 -21.88 -25.55
N THR A 495 19.99 -21.68 -24.87
CA THR A 495 21.32 -22.11 -25.37
C THR A 495 21.66 -23.56 -25.06
N GLN A 496 20.99 -24.19 -24.08
CA GLN A 496 21.13 -25.62 -23.73
C GLN A 496 22.59 -26.10 -23.55
N PRO A 497 23.41 -25.48 -22.67
CA PRO A 497 24.83 -25.82 -22.52
C PRO A 497 25.07 -27.29 -22.13
N TRP A 498 24.12 -27.94 -21.43
CA TRP A 498 24.19 -29.37 -21.06
C TRP A 498 24.04 -30.33 -22.26
N VAL A 499 23.57 -29.83 -23.41
CA VAL A 499 23.57 -30.54 -24.70
C VAL A 499 24.86 -30.22 -25.45
N LEU A 500 25.20 -28.93 -25.58
CA LEU A 500 26.39 -28.47 -26.31
C LEU A 500 27.69 -29.09 -25.78
N ILE A 501 27.83 -29.27 -24.47
CA ILE A 501 29.02 -29.88 -23.84
C ILE A 501 29.28 -31.35 -24.27
N LYS A 502 28.27 -32.03 -24.83
CA LYS A 502 28.36 -33.39 -25.38
C LYS A 502 28.66 -33.43 -26.89
N GLY A 503 28.74 -32.27 -27.54
CA GLY A 503 28.98 -32.15 -28.97
C GLY A 503 30.46 -32.06 -29.35
N SER A 504 30.72 -31.46 -30.51
CA SER A 504 32.09 -31.18 -31.01
C SER A 504 32.87 -30.26 -30.08
N GLU A 505 34.19 -30.16 -30.28
CA GLU A 505 35.03 -29.25 -29.50
C GLU A 505 34.58 -27.79 -29.58
N ASN A 506 34.05 -27.35 -30.73
CA ASN A 506 33.48 -26.01 -30.87
C ASN A 506 32.22 -25.83 -30.00
N ASN A 507 31.35 -26.85 -29.93
CA ASN A 507 30.18 -26.83 -29.06
C ASN A 507 30.57 -26.85 -27.57
N ARG A 508 31.67 -27.53 -27.22
CA ARG A 508 32.25 -27.51 -25.86
C ARG A 508 32.79 -26.13 -25.50
N LYS A 509 33.52 -25.46 -26.40
CA LYS A 509 33.96 -24.06 -26.22
C LYS A 509 32.76 -23.13 -26.04
N ARG A 510 31.71 -23.31 -26.86
CA ARG A 510 30.47 -22.52 -26.74
C ARG A 510 29.76 -22.73 -25.39
N ALA A 511 29.64 -23.97 -24.94
CA ALA A 511 29.11 -24.30 -23.61
C ALA A 511 29.94 -23.66 -22.49
N GLY A 512 31.27 -23.60 -22.66
CA GLY A 512 32.19 -22.88 -21.78
C GLY A 512 31.86 -21.40 -21.67
N THR A 513 31.79 -20.68 -22.81
CA THR A 513 31.36 -19.27 -22.83
C THR A 513 30.04 -19.06 -22.08
N ILE A 514 29.01 -19.84 -22.40
CA ILE A 514 27.67 -19.73 -21.79
C ILE A 514 27.75 -19.87 -20.27
N ILE A 515 28.44 -20.91 -19.79
CA ILE A 515 28.56 -21.22 -18.36
C ILE A 515 29.40 -20.17 -17.63
N GLY A 516 30.49 -19.70 -18.24
CA GLY A 516 31.31 -18.59 -17.71
C GLY A 516 30.53 -17.28 -17.57
N ILE A 517 29.70 -16.93 -18.55
CA ILE A 517 28.84 -15.73 -18.48
C ILE A 517 27.84 -15.85 -17.33
N VAL A 518 27.13 -16.97 -17.18
CA VAL A 518 26.09 -17.07 -16.14
C VAL A 518 26.66 -17.20 -14.72
N ALA A 519 27.87 -17.74 -14.56
CA ALA A 519 28.63 -17.66 -13.32
C ALA A 519 29.01 -16.20 -12.96
N ASN A 520 29.39 -15.40 -13.96
CA ASN A 520 29.66 -13.97 -13.78
C ASN A 520 28.38 -13.17 -13.44
N LEU A 521 27.25 -13.45 -14.10
CA LEU A 521 25.95 -12.86 -13.76
C LEU A 521 25.47 -13.26 -12.36
N THR A 522 25.79 -14.47 -11.89
CA THR A 522 25.54 -14.91 -10.51
C THR A 522 26.26 -14.02 -9.50
N TYR A 523 27.52 -13.68 -9.76
CA TYR A 523 28.27 -12.75 -8.92
C TYR A 523 27.71 -11.32 -8.99
N LEU A 524 27.35 -10.82 -10.18
CA LEU A 524 26.71 -9.51 -10.34
C LEU A 524 25.41 -9.42 -9.51
N ILE A 525 24.57 -10.44 -9.58
CA ILE A 525 23.36 -10.55 -8.75
C ILE A 525 23.71 -10.48 -7.27
N ALA A 526 24.76 -11.16 -6.81
CA ALA A 526 25.20 -11.11 -5.42
C ALA A 526 25.54 -9.67 -4.96
N VAL A 527 26.18 -8.87 -5.82
CA VAL A 527 26.45 -7.44 -5.57
C VAL A 527 25.15 -6.64 -5.49
N LEU A 528 24.28 -6.77 -6.49
CA LEU A 528 23.00 -6.05 -6.56
C LEU A 528 22.02 -6.42 -5.43
N LEU A 529 22.14 -7.63 -4.90
CA LEU A 529 21.29 -8.17 -3.85
C LEU A 529 21.73 -7.75 -2.44
N TYR A 530 22.99 -7.30 -2.27
CA TYR A 530 23.53 -6.87 -0.98
C TYR A 530 22.67 -5.86 -0.20
N PRO A 531 22.01 -4.85 -0.82
CA PRO A 531 21.12 -3.93 -0.10
C PRO A 531 19.87 -4.60 0.48
N TYR A 532 19.40 -5.67 -0.17
CA TYR A 532 18.13 -6.32 0.13
C TYR A 532 18.31 -7.54 1.04
N MET A 533 19.19 -8.46 0.65
CA MET A 533 19.50 -9.71 1.34
C MET A 533 21.03 -9.81 1.55
N PRO A 534 21.60 -9.10 2.53
CA PRO A 534 23.05 -9.00 2.73
C PRO A 534 23.70 -10.35 3.08
N SER A 535 22.97 -11.23 3.79
CA SER A 535 23.45 -12.53 4.25
C SER A 535 23.49 -13.54 3.10
N ILE A 536 22.45 -13.55 2.26
CA ILE A 536 22.35 -14.40 1.05
C ILE A 536 23.28 -13.87 -0.04
N SER A 537 23.43 -12.55 -0.16
CA SER A 537 24.47 -11.91 -0.98
C SER A 537 25.87 -12.42 -0.61
N ALA A 538 26.20 -12.56 0.67
CA ALA A 538 27.46 -13.16 1.12
C ALA A 538 27.56 -14.66 0.75
N LYS A 539 26.53 -15.47 1.06
CA LYS A 539 26.47 -16.90 0.68
C LYS A 539 26.72 -17.13 -0.81
N ILE A 540 26.13 -16.29 -1.70
CA ILE A 540 26.36 -16.40 -3.15
C ILE A 540 27.82 -16.09 -3.53
N ARG A 541 28.42 -15.05 -2.93
CA ARG A 541 29.84 -14.71 -3.17
C ARG A 541 30.80 -15.82 -2.70
N GLU A 542 30.49 -16.46 -1.56
CA GLU A 542 31.20 -17.64 -1.08
C GLU A 542 31.07 -18.83 -2.04
N HIS A 543 29.86 -19.12 -2.54
CA HIS A 543 29.66 -20.15 -3.57
C HIS A 543 30.41 -19.83 -4.88
N CYS A 544 30.53 -18.55 -5.25
CA CYS A 544 31.38 -18.11 -6.37
C CYS A 544 32.89 -18.21 -6.09
N GLY A 545 33.33 -18.62 -4.90
CA GLY A 545 34.75 -18.67 -4.52
C GLY A 545 35.40 -17.28 -4.39
N HIS A 546 34.62 -16.21 -4.23
CA HIS A 546 35.11 -14.84 -4.22
C HIS A 546 34.35 -13.98 -3.18
N PRO A 547 34.69 -14.06 -1.87
CA PRO A 547 33.88 -13.48 -0.80
C PRO A 547 33.84 -11.93 -0.76
N SER A 548 34.87 -11.25 -1.30
CA SER A 548 34.96 -9.78 -1.32
C SER A 548 33.75 -9.14 -2.01
N LEU A 549 33.21 -8.04 -1.47
CA LEU A 549 32.12 -7.30 -2.10
C LEU A 549 32.67 -6.29 -3.13
N ALA A 550 32.26 -6.40 -4.38
CA ALA A 550 32.61 -5.42 -5.41
C ALA A 550 31.78 -4.13 -5.28
N LEU A 551 32.35 -3.01 -5.75
CA LEU A 551 31.60 -1.79 -6.03
C LEU A 551 30.60 -2.04 -7.17
N LEU A 552 29.52 -1.27 -7.22
CA LEU A 552 28.51 -1.35 -8.26
C LEU A 552 29.10 -0.88 -9.60
N PRO A 553 29.29 -1.75 -10.61
CA PRO A 553 29.85 -1.34 -11.88
C PRO A 553 28.81 -0.57 -12.70
N THR A 554 29.28 0.24 -13.65
CA THR A 554 28.41 1.00 -14.58
C THR A 554 27.91 0.16 -15.75
N THR A 555 28.56 -0.97 -16.02
CA THR A 555 28.23 -1.92 -17.09
C THR A 555 28.50 -3.35 -16.60
N PRO A 556 27.96 -4.40 -17.24
CA PRO A 556 28.29 -5.78 -16.89
C PRO A 556 29.77 -6.09 -17.14
N ILE A 557 30.44 -6.66 -16.13
CA ILE A 557 31.86 -7.05 -16.16
C ILE A 557 32.04 -8.49 -15.70
N ALA A 558 33.14 -9.12 -16.15
CA ALA A 558 33.57 -10.42 -15.67
C ALA A 558 34.34 -10.28 -14.34
N PHE A 559 33.65 -10.52 -13.23
CA PHE A 559 34.22 -10.62 -11.88
C PHE A 559 35.04 -11.90 -11.69
N LEU A 560 34.58 -13.00 -12.27
CA LEU A 560 35.21 -14.31 -12.27
C LEU A 560 35.92 -14.48 -13.62
N LYS A 561 37.23 -14.25 -13.65
CA LYS A 561 38.07 -14.38 -14.86
C LYS A 561 38.31 -15.87 -15.22
N PRO A 562 38.68 -16.20 -16.47
CA PRO A 562 39.12 -17.55 -16.81
C PRO A 562 40.21 -18.06 -15.86
N GLY A 563 40.15 -19.33 -15.49
CA GLY A 563 41.01 -19.95 -14.46
C GLY A 563 40.56 -19.73 -13.01
N HIS A 564 39.58 -18.85 -12.74
CA HIS A 564 39.04 -18.67 -11.39
C HIS A 564 38.30 -19.94 -10.91
N LYS A 565 38.54 -20.37 -9.67
CA LYS A 565 37.89 -21.55 -9.09
C LYS A 565 36.75 -21.14 -8.13
N ILE A 566 35.54 -21.64 -8.38
CA ILE A 566 34.38 -21.41 -7.51
C ILE A 566 34.41 -22.28 -6.26
N GLY A 567 33.58 -21.92 -5.28
CA GLY A 567 33.31 -22.72 -4.09
C GLY A 567 32.31 -23.85 -4.35
N GLU A 568 31.83 -24.48 -3.28
CA GLU A 568 30.84 -25.56 -3.35
C GLU A 568 29.42 -24.98 -3.59
N PRO A 569 28.72 -25.31 -4.70
CA PRO A 569 27.37 -24.80 -4.94
C PRO A 569 26.35 -25.48 -4.01
N LYS A 570 25.58 -24.67 -3.26
CA LYS A 570 24.50 -25.17 -2.38
C LYS A 570 23.17 -24.48 -2.65
N PRO A 571 22.02 -25.16 -2.46
CA PRO A 571 20.69 -24.54 -2.51
C PRO A 571 20.58 -23.36 -1.54
N LEU A 572 20.11 -22.21 -2.03
CA LEU A 572 20.04 -20.97 -1.24
C LEU A 572 18.72 -20.80 -0.46
N PHE A 573 17.64 -21.41 -0.93
CA PHE A 573 16.28 -21.21 -0.41
C PHE A 573 15.60 -22.56 -0.20
N ALA A 574 14.81 -22.66 0.87
CA ALA A 574 13.87 -23.75 1.09
C ALA A 574 12.49 -23.37 0.52
N LYS A 575 11.68 -24.39 0.17
CA LYS A 575 10.29 -24.21 -0.24
C LYS A 575 9.42 -23.89 0.99
N MET A 576 8.64 -22.81 0.90
CA MET A 576 7.61 -22.48 1.89
C MET A 576 6.41 -23.40 1.68
N GLU A 577 6.23 -24.38 2.57
CA GLU A 577 5.10 -25.30 2.53
C GLU A 577 3.81 -24.66 3.04
N LYS A 578 2.68 -25.01 2.42
CA LYS A 578 1.38 -24.42 2.76
C LYS A 578 0.98 -24.66 4.21
N SER A 579 1.29 -25.83 4.77
CA SER A 579 1.04 -26.14 6.19
C SER A 579 1.76 -25.21 7.15
N VAL A 580 2.96 -24.76 6.82
CA VAL A 580 3.75 -23.80 7.61
C VAL A 580 3.10 -22.41 7.54
N ILE A 581 2.70 -21.98 6.35
CA ILE A 581 1.99 -20.71 6.10
C ILE A 581 0.65 -20.68 6.88
N ASP A 582 -0.15 -21.75 6.78
CA ASP A 582 -1.43 -21.88 7.47
C ASP A 582 -1.27 -21.90 9.01
N ASN A 583 -0.15 -22.40 9.53
CA ASN A 583 0.18 -22.35 10.95
C ASN A 583 0.57 -20.94 11.42
N PHE A 584 1.38 -20.21 10.65
CA PHE A 584 1.72 -18.82 10.99
C PHE A 584 0.50 -17.90 10.93
N LYS A 585 -0.37 -18.06 9.93
CA LYS A 585 -1.67 -17.36 9.88
C LYS A 585 -2.49 -17.54 11.15
N LYS A 586 -2.52 -18.75 11.72
CA LYS A 586 -3.20 -19.02 13.00
C LYS A 586 -2.48 -18.33 14.17
N LYS A 587 -1.15 -18.48 14.29
CA LYS A 587 -0.35 -17.87 15.37
C LYS A 587 -0.49 -16.34 15.41
N PHE A 588 -0.45 -15.68 14.26
CA PHE A 588 -0.41 -14.22 14.15
C PHE A 588 -1.74 -13.57 13.74
N GLY A 589 -2.80 -14.36 13.55
CA GLY A 589 -4.14 -13.93 13.13
C GLY A 589 -5.05 -13.40 14.25
N GLY A 590 -4.51 -13.14 15.44
CA GLY A 590 -5.27 -12.62 16.60
C GLY A 590 -6.17 -13.67 17.29
N GLY A 591 -6.00 -14.94 16.93
CA GLY A 591 -6.87 -16.06 17.33
C GLY A 591 -6.25 -17.05 18.32
N GLY A 592 -5.50 -16.59 19.32
CA GLY A 592 -5.19 -17.42 20.49
C GLY A 592 -3.90 -17.13 21.24
N GLU A 593 -4.03 -16.64 22.49
CA GLU A 593 -3.19 -17.14 23.59
C GLU A 593 -3.87 -17.05 24.97
N LEU A 594 -5.02 -17.73 25.09
CA LEU A 594 -5.56 -18.21 26.37
C LEU A 594 -6.03 -19.66 26.18
N THR A 595 -5.12 -20.59 25.85
CA THR A 595 -5.25 -22.07 26.05
C THR A 595 -4.10 -22.86 25.39
N VAL A 596 -2.88 -22.76 25.93
CA VAL A 596 -1.85 -23.80 25.72
C VAL A 596 -1.43 -24.39 27.07
N ASN A 597 -1.08 -23.54 28.04
CA ASN A 597 -0.72 -23.97 29.40
C ASN A 597 -1.84 -24.66 30.21
N GLU A 598 -3.13 -24.42 29.89
CA GLU A 598 -4.23 -25.18 30.52
C GLU A 598 -4.42 -26.58 29.95
N GLN A 599 -4.17 -26.80 28.66
CA GLN A 599 -4.40 -28.10 28.03
C GLN A 599 -3.30 -29.11 28.39
N VAL A 600 -2.05 -28.64 28.55
CA VAL A 600 -0.95 -29.46 29.08
C VAL A 600 -1.24 -29.87 30.54
N LYS A 601 -1.61 -28.90 31.40
CA LYS A 601 -2.01 -29.20 32.79
C LYS A 601 -3.24 -30.11 32.89
N LYS A 602 -4.25 -29.94 32.03
CA LYS A 602 -5.40 -30.86 31.98
C LYS A 602 -5.01 -32.26 31.52
N LYS A 603 -4.12 -32.43 30.53
CA LYS A 603 -3.62 -33.76 30.13
C LYS A 603 -2.87 -34.46 31.26
N GLU A 604 -1.94 -33.78 31.94
CA GLU A 604 -1.21 -34.39 33.06
C GLU A 604 -2.13 -34.79 34.24
N ILE A 605 -3.19 -34.02 34.50
CA ILE A 605 -4.20 -34.36 35.52
C ILE A 605 -5.11 -35.53 35.06
N ILE A 606 -5.46 -35.59 33.77
CA ILE A 606 -6.28 -36.66 33.20
C ILE A 606 -5.51 -37.98 33.13
N ASP A 607 -4.23 -37.97 32.73
CA ASP A 607 -3.41 -39.18 32.64
C ASP A 607 -2.99 -39.69 34.02
N LYS A 608 -2.78 -38.81 35.01
CA LYS A 608 -2.67 -39.23 36.42
C LYS A 608 -3.97 -39.87 36.95
N ARG A 609 -5.15 -39.35 36.58
CA ARG A 609 -6.46 -39.93 36.96
C ARG A 609 -6.82 -41.22 36.22
N LYS A 610 -6.30 -41.46 35.02
CA LYS A 610 -6.47 -42.74 34.32
C LYS A 610 -5.66 -43.87 34.94
N LYS A 611 -4.47 -43.57 35.49
CA LYS A 611 -3.64 -44.56 36.17
C LYS A 611 -4.20 -45.04 37.53
N THR A 612 -5.16 -44.31 38.11
CA THR A 612 -5.85 -44.68 39.37
C THR A 612 -7.25 -45.29 39.15
N ARG A 613 -7.60 -45.64 37.91
CA ARG A 613 -8.96 -46.09 37.54
C ARG A 613 -9.04 -47.45 36.85
N ASN A 614 -7.91 -48.17 36.80
CA ASN A 614 -7.80 -49.51 36.20
C ASN A 614 -7.61 -50.61 37.28
N GLU A 615 -7.98 -50.34 38.53
CA GLU A 615 -7.94 -51.33 39.64
C GLU A 615 -9.34 -51.70 40.17
N GLU A 616 -10.41 -51.17 39.55
CA GLU A 616 -11.80 -51.50 39.89
C GLU A 616 -12.58 -51.83 38.60
N GLU A 617 -12.16 -52.89 37.91
CA GLU A 617 -13.09 -53.72 37.14
C GLU A 617 -13.84 -54.61 38.14
N ASP A 618 -15.13 -54.36 38.38
CA ASP A 618 -16.06 -55.48 38.60
C ASP A 618 -17.55 -55.10 38.49
N ASN A 619 -18.34 -56.05 37.99
CA ASN A 619 -19.81 -56.14 38.01
C ASN A 619 -20.69 -55.20 37.13
N ASN A 620 -21.06 -55.78 35.97
CA ASN A 620 -22.43 -55.98 35.48
C ASN A 620 -23.31 -54.82 34.97
N GLY A 621 -23.87 -55.05 33.77
CA GLY A 621 -25.33 -54.92 33.55
C GLY A 621 -25.78 -53.84 32.57
N GLU A 622 -26.60 -54.23 31.58
CA GLU A 622 -27.13 -53.34 30.53
C GLU A 622 -28.39 -52.54 30.95
N SER A 623 -28.74 -51.59 30.06
CA SER A 623 -30.07 -50.97 29.86
C SER A 623 -30.43 -49.69 30.62
N LEU A 624 -30.10 -48.57 29.97
CA LEU A 624 -31.02 -47.49 29.55
C LEU A 624 -32.35 -47.24 30.32
N LYS A 625 -32.52 -45.94 30.65
CA LYS A 625 -33.75 -45.23 31.09
C LYS A 625 -34.20 -45.50 32.53
N ASP A 626 -33.97 -44.52 33.41
CA ASP A 626 -35.05 -43.54 33.61
C ASP A 626 -34.64 -42.21 34.28
N MET A 627 -35.50 -41.20 34.04
CA MET A 627 -35.71 -39.96 34.81
C MET A 627 -34.52 -39.08 35.23
N ALA A 628 -34.37 -37.98 34.49
CA ALA A 628 -33.82 -36.74 35.03
C ALA A 628 -34.70 -36.18 36.16
N SER A 629 -34.09 -35.78 37.28
CA SER A 629 -34.69 -34.75 38.15
C SER A 629 -33.63 -33.80 38.72
N SER A 630 -33.62 -32.58 38.20
CA SER A 630 -33.23 -31.41 39.00
C SER A 630 -33.90 -30.17 38.41
N SER A 631 -34.52 -29.37 39.28
CA SER A 631 -35.25 -28.13 38.93
C SER A 631 -34.39 -27.05 38.26
N LEU A 632 -33.07 -27.26 38.14
CA LEU A 632 -32.12 -26.23 37.74
C LEU A 632 -32.00 -26.10 36.21
N TYR A 633 -32.00 -27.24 35.49
CA TYR A 633 -31.80 -27.24 34.03
C TYR A 633 -32.99 -26.64 33.27
N SER A 634 -34.22 -26.91 33.73
CA SER A 634 -35.44 -26.32 33.15
C SER A 634 -35.52 -24.80 33.36
N LYS A 635 -35.08 -24.30 34.54
CA LYS A 635 -34.97 -22.86 34.83
C LYS A 635 -33.90 -22.18 33.96
N LEU A 636 -32.76 -22.83 33.75
CA LEU A 636 -31.71 -22.34 32.84
C LEU A 636 -32.22 -22.25 31.39
N LEU A 637 -32.88 -23.29 30.87
CA LEU A 637 -33.47 -23.26 29.52
C LEU A 637 -34.55 -22.17 29.36
N ALA A 638 -35.37 -21.95 30.40
CA ALA A 638 -36.38 -20.89 30.40
C ALA A 638 -35.76 -19.49 30.40
N ASN A 639 -34.69 -19.28 31.17
CA ASN A 639 -33.95 -18.02 31.20
C ASN A 639 -33.21 -17.74 29.88
N GLN A 640 -32.59 -18.76 29.27
CA GLN A 640 -31.98 -18.67 27.94
C GLN A 640 -32.99 -18.16 26.90
N LYS A 641 -34.16 -18.81 26.80
CA LYS A 641 -35.25 -18.41 25.89
C LYS A 641 -35.76 -16.99 26.16
N LYS A 642 -35.74 -16.53 27.42
CA LYS A 642 -36.10 -15.15 27.80
C LYS A 642 -35.04 -14.14 27.33
N ILE A 643 -33.76 -14.47 27.44
CA ILE A 643 -32.64 -13.65 26.96
C ILE A 643 -32.68 -13.54 25.43
N ASP A 644 -32.86 -14.66 24.72
CA ASP A 644 -32.98 -14.68 23.26
C ASP A 644 -34.19 -13.87 22.77
N SER A 645 -35.31 -13.95 23.48
CA SER A 645 -36.50 -13.12 23.23
C SER A 645 -36.22 -11.63 23.41
N LEU A 646 -35.54 -11.24 24.50
CA LEU A 646 -35.19 -9.84 24.77
C LEU A 646 -34.17 -9.30 23.75
N LEU A 647 -33.17 -10.10 23.36
CA LEU A 647 -32.21 -9.76 22.30
C LEU A 647 -32.91 -9.53 20.96
N LYS A 648 -33.90 -10.37 20.61
CA LYS A 648 -34.69 -10.21 19.38
C LYS A 648 -35.56 -8.95 19.38
N VAL A 649 -36.12 -8.57 20.53
CA VAL A 649 -36.86 -7.31 20.67
C VAL A 649 -35.91 -6.10 20.62
N ALA A 650 -34.72 -6.21 21.21
CA ALA A 650 -33.71 -5.16 21.17
C ALA A 650 -33.19 -4.92 19.74
N SER A 651 -32.90 -5.99 18.98
CA SER A 651 -32.46 -5.87 17.59
C SER A 651 -33.55 -5.28 16.69
N MET A 652 -34.82 -5.68 16.86
CA MET A 652 -35.94 -5.06 16.13
C MET A 652 -36.09 -3.57 16.42
N LYS A 653 -35.98 -3.14 17.70
CA LYS A 653 -36.02 -1.70 18.06
C LYS A 653 -34.82 -0.93 17.52
N LEU A 654 -33.65 -1.56 17.44
CA LEU A 654 -32.44 -0.93 16.89
C LEU A 654 -32.55 -0.74 15.37
N GLU A 655 -33.10 -1.72 14.65
CA GLU A 655 -33.34 -1.62 13.21
C GLU A 655 -34.44 -0.61 12.87
N GLN A 656 -35.50 -0.52 13.69
CA GLN A 656 -36.52 0.52 13.57
C GLN A 656 -35.91 1.93 13.75
N ARG A 657 -35.08 2.14 14.79
CA ARG A 657 -34.40 3.41 15.03
C ARG A 657 -33.39 3.79 13.94
N LYS A 658 -32.69 2.81 13.33
CA LYS A 658 -31.87 3.06 12.13
C LYS A 658 -32.72 3.60 10.98
N GLY A 659 -33.84 2.95 10.67
CA GLY A 659 -34.74 3.39 9.59
C GLY A 659 -35.36 4.77 9.81
N GLU A 660 -35.63 5.14 11.07
CA GLU A 660 -36.06 6.50 11.43
C GLU A 660 -34.92 7.52 11.26
N PHE A 661 -33.70 7.20 11.73
CA PHE A 661 -32.51 8.05 11.56
C PHE A 661 -32.14 8.28 10.09
N GLU A 662 -32.19 7.23 9.27
CA GLU A 662 -31.94 7.31 7.82
C GLU A 662 -32.95 8.22 7.11
N LYS A 663 -34.24 8.14 7.47
CA LYS A 663 -35.28 9.04 6.92
C LYS A 663 -35.03 10.50 7.26
N VAL A 664 -34.70 10.81 8.51
CA VAL A 664 -34.38 12.19 8.96
C VAL A 664 -33.16 12.72 8.20
N LYS A 665 -32.08 11.94 8.15
CA LYS A 665 -30.84 12.31 7.44
C LYS A 665 -31.09 12.54 5.94
N MET A 666 -31.95 11.73 5.31
CA MET A 666 -32.29 11.89 3.89
C MET A 666 -33.16 13.14 3.61
N GLN A 667 -34.04 13.54 4.54
CA GLN A 667 -34.78 14.81 4.44
C GLN A 667 -33.84 16.02 4.57
N GLU A 668 -32.91 15.98 5.51
CA GLU A 668 -31.93 17.06 5.73
C GLU A 668 -31.00 17.23 4.52
N GLN A 669 -30.50 16.12 3.96
CA GLN A 669 -29.69 16.11 2.74
C GLN A 669 -30.47 16.62 1.51
N LYS A 670 -31.76 16.30 1.38
CA LYS A 670 -32.63 16.87 0.33
C LYS A 670 -32.78 18.39 0.47
N LYS A 671 -32.94 18.90 1.70
CA LYS A 671 -33.05 20.34 1.98
C LYS A 671 -31.77 21.10 1.61
N GLN A 672 -30.61 20.58 1.99
CA GLN A 672 -29.30 21.12 1.59
C GLN A 672 -29.10 21.08 0.06
N THR A 673 -29.47 19.98 -0.59
CA THR A 673 -29.38 19.83 -2.05
C THR A 673 -30.25 20.86 -2.78
N LEU A 674 -31.43 21.20 -2.24
CA LEU A 674 -32.30 22.22 -2.81
C LEU A 674 -31.70 23.63 -2.66
N GLN A 675 -31.15 23.97 -1.47
CA GLN A 675 -30.48 25.26 -1.25
C GLN A 675 -29.29 25.45 -2.20
N LEU A 676 -28.42 24.44 -2.32
CA LEU A 676 -27.26 24.48 -3.23
C LEU A 676 -27.67 24.65 -4.70
N ARG A 677 -28.78 24.03 -5.14
CA ARG A 677 -29.32 24.26 -6.48
C ARG A 677 -29.78 25.70 -6.69
N THR A 678 -30.46 26.30 -5.71
CA THR A 678 -30.87 27.71 -5.79
C THR A 678 -29.65 28.64 -5.86
N GLU A 679 -28.61 28.36 -5.09
CA GLU A 679 -27.37 29.14 -5.08
C GLU A 679 -26.59 29.01 -6.40
N ILE A 680 -26.51 27.82 -6.98
CA ILE A 680 -25.94 27.58 -8.31
C ILE A 680 -26.67 28.39 -9.39
N GLU A 681 -28.01 28.42 -9.40
CA GLU A 681 -28.76 29.20 -10.39
C GLU A 681 -28.59 30.72 -10.19
N GLN A 682 -28.48 31.20 -8.94
CA GLN A 682 -28.14 32.60 -8.67
C GLN A 682 -26.71 32.96 -9.15
N LEU A 683 -25.75 32.06 -8.98
CA LEU A 683 -24.38 32.23 -9.45
C LEU A 683 -24.30 32.21 -10.98
N LYS A 684 -25.02 31.30 -11.66
CA LYS A 684 -25.17 31.32 -13.13
C LYS A 684 -25.78 32.62 -13.63
N ALA A 685 -26.84 33.10 -12.99
CA ALA A 685 -27.47 34.38 -13.37
C ALA A 685 -26.52 35.58 -13.20
N LYS A 686 -25.70 35.59 -12.14
CA LYS A 686 -24.63 36.60 -11.97
C LYS A 686 -23.54 36.46 -13.04
N LEU A 687 -23.11 35.23 -13.35
CA LEU A 687 -22.10 34.95 -14.36
C LEU A 687 -22.54 35.45 -15.75
N ILE A 688 -23.74 35.06 -16.19
CA ILE A 688 -24.35 35.52 -17.45
C ILE A 688 -24.41 37.06 -17.51
N LYS A 689 -24.75 37.72 -16.39
CA LYS A 689 -24.80 39.19 -16.32
C LYS A 689 -23.42 39.84 -16.45
N LEU A 690 -22.38 39.23 -15.87
CA LEU A 690 -20.99 39.67 -15.99
C LEU A 690 -20.41 39.41 -17.39
N GLU A 691 -20.70 38.26 -17.98
CA GLU A 691 -20.31 37.91 -19.36
C GLU A 691 -20.94 38.85 -20.38
N THR A 692 -22.22 39.21 -20.19
CA THR A 692 -22.92 40.20 -21.02
C THR A 692 -22.30 41.60 -20.88
N LEU A 693 -21.90 42.01 -19.67
CA LEU A 693 -21.14 43.25 -19.43
C LEU A 693 -19.73 43.21 -20.05
N GLY A 694 -19.13 42.02 -20.14
CA GLY A 694 -17.85 41.75 -20.81
C GLY A 694 -17.93 41.64 -22.33
N GLY A 695 -19.09 41.88 -22.95
CA GLY A 695 -19.27 41.87 -24.41
C GLY A 695 -19.51 40.50 -25.04
N ILE A 696 -19.71 39.44 -24.25
CA ILE A 696 -19.98 38.09 -24.75
C ILE A 696 -21.45 37.97 -25.15
N LYS A 697 -21.74 37.73 -26.44
CA LYS A 697 -23.10 37.46 -26.94
C LYS A 697 -23.54 36.05 -26.55
N GLN A 698 -24.57 35.96 -25.71
CA GLN A 698 -25.22 34.71 -25.35
C GLN A 698 -26.23 34.26 -26.44
N ILE A 699 -26.20 32.97 -26.81
CA ILE A 699 -27.10 32.39 -27.82
C ILE A 699 -28.39 31.90 -27.13
N SER A 700 -29.42 32.74 -27.13
CA SER A 700 -30.72 32.42 -26.55
C SER A 700 -31.68 31.80 -27.57
N ASN A 701 -31.53 30.50 -27.86
CA ASN A 701 -32.62 29.59 -28.29
C ASN A 701 -32.12 28.15 -28.51
N ILE A 702 -32.32 27.28 -27.52
CA ILE A 702 -32.44 25.82 -27.72
C ILE A 702 -33.92 25.48 -27.44
N PRO A 703 -34.63 24.74 -28.32
CA PRO A 703 -36.05 24.47 -28.13
C PRO A 703 -36.35 23.76 -26.81
N LYS A 704 -37.30 24.30 -26.04
CA LYS A 704 -37.82 23.64 -24.83
C LYS A 704 -38.74 22.50 -25.22
N PHE A 705 -38.43 21.28 -24.77
CA PHE A 705 -39.38 20.17 -24.82
C PHE A 705 -40.33 20.27 -23.61
N GLU A 706 -41.62 20.50 -23.86
CA GLU A 706 -42.61 20.66 -22.79
C GLU A 706 -42.95 19.32 -22.13
N LYS A 707 -42.72 19.21 -20.82
CA LYS A 707 -43.40 18.20 -19.97
C LYS A 707 -44.75 18.76 -19.52
N LYS A 708 -45.84 18.33 -20.15
CA LYS A 708 -47.16 18.40 -19.50
C LYS A 708 -47.26 17.29 -18.45
N CYS A 709 -47.29 17.69 -17.19
CA CYS A 709 -47.54 16.79 -16.07
C CYS A 709 -49.03 16.40 -16.03
N PHE A 710 -49.30 15.17 -15.62
CA PHE A 710 -50.47 14.87 -14.80
C PHE A 710 -49.98 14.44 -13.42
N LEU A 711 -50.19 15.31 -12.44
CA LEU A 711 -50.28 14.97 -11.03
C LEU A 711 -51.69 15.32 -10.60
N THR A 712 -52.43 14.35 -10.12
CA THR A 712 -53.49 14.54 -9.12
C THR A 712 -53.48 13.31 -8.24
N ASP A 713 -53.16 13.50 -6.96
CA ASP A 713 -53.70 12.63 -5.92
C ASP A 713 -55.23 12.69 -6.01
N ASP A 714 -55.91 11.54 -5.92
CA ASP A 714 -56.64 11.22 -4.69
C ASP A 714 -57.32 9.85 -4.78
N SER A 715 -57.48 9.24 -3.61
CA SER A 715 -58.25 8.00 -3.44
C SER A 715 -59.75 8.20 -3.62
N ASN A 716 -60.44 7.32 -4.36
CA ASN A 716 -61.63 6.61 -3.85
C ASN A 716 -62.24 5.57 -4.82
N ASN A 717 -62.71 4.46 -4.22
CA ASN A 717 -63.80 3.55 -4.61
C ASN A 717 -63.90 2.96 -6.04
N THR A 718 -63.57 1.67 -6.12
CA THR A 718 -64.38 0.57 -6.70
C THR A 718 -65.59 0.91 -7.59
N THR A 719 -65.59 0.46 -8.86
CA THR A 719 -66.36 -0.71 -9.37
C THR A 719 -66.12 -0.95 -10.88
N SER A 720 -66.41 -2.16 -11.36
CA SER A 720 -66.27 -2.61 -12.77
C SER A 720 -67.66 -2.65 -13.47
N PRO A 721 -67.85 -3.17 -14.72
CA PRO A 721 -67.00 -3.34 -15.92
C PRO A 721 -67.71 -2.85 -17.23
N MET A 722 -67.28 -3.30 -18.42
CA MET A 722 -68.01 -3.29 -19.73
C MET A 722 -68.18 -1.92 -20.44
N GLN A 723 -68.35 -1.78 -21.78
CA GLN A 723 -68.07 -2.65 -22.95
C GLN A 723 -67.96 -1.79 -24.25
N THR A 724 -67.43 -2.41 -25.31
CA THR A 724 -67.59 -2.17 -26.78
C THR A 724 -68.71 -1.24 -27.28
N GLY A 725 -68.62 -0.54 -28.43
CA GLY A 725 -67.62 -0.53 -29.51
C GLY A 725 -68.25 -0.23 -30.90
N ARG A 726 -67.49 -0.41 -32.00
CA ARG A 726 -67.82 -0.16 -33.46
C ARG A 726 -67.81 1.31 -33.91
N MET A 727 -67.46 1.68 -35.16
CA MET A 727 -66.83 1.03 -36.36
C MET A 727 -66.17 2.19 -37.15
N ASN A 728 -65.04 2.10 -37.85
CA ASN A 728 -64.73 1.34 -39.10
C ASN A 728 -63.26 1.70 -39.52
N GLU A 729 -62.55 1.19 -40.54
CA GLU A 729 -62.66 0.08 -41.51
C GLU A 729 -61.24 -0.29 -42.06
N GLN A 730 -61.14 -1.15 -43.09
CA GLN A 730 -60.05 -1.36 -44.08
C GLN A 730 -58.57 -1.48 -43.61
N ASN A 731 -58.16 -2.69 -43.21
CA ASN A 731 -57.22 -3.54 -43.97
C ASN A 731 -56.84 -4.78 -43.13
N VAL A 732 -57.60 -5.86 -43.26
CA VAL A 732 -57.36 -7.15 -42.58
C VAL A 732 -57.77 -8.29 -43.52
N ASP A 733 -56.83 -8.82 -44.30
CA ASP A 733 -56.93 -10.16 -44.92
C ASP A 733 -55.57 -10.60 -45.49
N GLU A 734 -54.66 -11.11 -44.63
CA GLU A 734 -53.53 -11.97 -45.06
C GLU A 734 -52.81 -12.68 -43.90
N VAL A 735 -52.77 -12.10 -42.70
CA VAL A 735 -51.86 -12.54 -41.61
C VAL A 735 -52.46 -13.58 -40.64
N LYS A 736 -53.62 -14.19 -40.95
CA LYS A 736 -54.33 -15.12 -40.02
C LYS A 736 -54.57 -16.55 -40.51
N SER A 737 -54.31 -16.88 -41.78
CA SER A 737 -54.61 -18.21 -42.35
C SER A 737 -53.54 -19.29 -42.09
N LEU A 738 -52.31 -18.94 -41.69
CA LEU A 738 -51.17 -19.88 -41.59
C LEU A 738 -50.67 -20.16 -40.15
N ARG A 739 -51.43 -19.82 -39.12
CA ARG A 739 -51.10 -20.14 -37.69
C ARG A 739 -51.94 -21.26 -37.07
N ARG A 740 -52.66 -22.04 -37.89
CA ARG A 740 -53.48 -23.18 -37.45
C ARG A 740 -53.28 -24.44 -38.30
N GLU A 741 -52.03 -24.82 -38.50
CA GLU A 741 -51.68 -26.20 -38.80
C GLU A 741 -50.25 -26.48 -38.27
N ARG A 742 -50.00 -27.72 -37.83
CA ARG A 742 -48.73 -28.19 -37.25
C ARG A 742 -48.32 -27.63 -35.88
N LYS A 743 -49.21 -27.84 -34.89
CA LYS A 743 -48.76 -28.61 -33.72
C LYS A 743 -48.49 -30.06 -34.18
N GLU A 744 -47.54 -30.74 -33.51
CA GLU A 744 -47.29 -32.18 -33.64
C GLU A 744 -46.81 -32.68 -35.03
N ASN A 745 -45.49 -32.86 -35.17
CA ASN A 745 -44.87 -34.20 -35.23
C ASN A 745 -43.37 -34.11 -35.60
N ARG A 746 -42.58 -34.98 -34.94
CA ARG A 746 -41.58 -35.93 -35.47
C ARG A 746 -40.87 -35.60 -36.81
N SER A 747 -39.59 -35.90 -37.02
CA SER A 747 -38.54 -36.50 -36.18
C SER A 747 -37.19 -36.40 -36.94
N GLU A 748 -36.14 -36.96 -36.34
CA GLU A 748 -34.79 -37.19 -36.89
C GLU A 748 -34.76 -37.71 -38.35
N GLY A 749 -33.70 -37.39 -39.13
CA GLY A 749 -33.53 -38.00 -40.46
C GLY A 749 -32.40 -37.48 -41.38
N THR A 750 -31.14 -37.74 -41.02
CA THR A 750 -29.98 -38.04 -41.91
C THR A 750 -29.82 -37.48 -43.36
N LYS A 751 -28.63 -36.87 -43.59
CA LYS A 751 -27.66 -37.05 -44.73
C LYS A 751 -28.21 -37.54 -46.09
N SER A 752 -27.81 -36.95 -47.24
CA SER A 752 -26.47 -37.19 -47.82
C SER A 752 -26.12 -36.39 -49.10
N LYS A 753 -24.84 -35.98 -49.18
CA LYS A 753 -23.89 -35.96 -50.34
C LYS A 753 -24.21 -35.31 -51.71
N LYS A 754 -23.24 -34.46 -52.12
CA LYS A 754 -22.57 -34.34 -53.45
C LYS A 754 -23.45 -34.26 -54.73
N GLY A 755 -23.36 -33.27 -55.62
CA GLY A 755 -22.49 -32.08 -55.72
C GLY A 755 -21.52 -32.14 -56.90
N GLU A 756 -21.57 -31.14 -57.80
CA GLU A 756 -20.55 -30.92 -58.84
C GLU A 756 -20.40 -29.43 -59.22
N LYS A 757 -19.39 -29.12 -60.05
CA LYS A 757 -18.76 -27.81 -60.32
C LYS A 757 -19.31 -27.16 -61.62
N LYS A 758 -19.12 -25.88 -61.99
CA LYS A 758 -18.31 -24.74 -61.47
C LYS A 758 -18.78 -23.41 -62.12
N ASN A 759 -18.52 -22.27 -61.44
CA ASN A 759 -18.43 -20.88 -61.95
C ASN A 759 -19.70 -20.29 -62.62
N ASP A 760 -20.05 -19.00 -62.44
CA ASP A 760 -19.19 -17.81 -62.34
C ASP A 760 -19.73 -16.73 -61.36
N GLY A 761 -18.91 -15.72 -61.03
CA GLY A 761 -19.39 -14.49 -60.34
C GLY A 761 -19.20 -14.37 -58.82
N ASP A 762 -17.95 -14.44 -58.35
CA ASP A 762 -17.56 -14.40 -56.93
C ASP A 762 -17.68 -12.98 -56.31
N VAL A 763 -18.55 -12.79 -55.30
CA VAL A 763 -18.44 -11.66 -54.35
C VAL A 763 -17.99 -12.22 -53.01
N LYS A 764 -16.68 -12.14 -52.77
CA LYS A 764 -16.07 -12.62 -51.53
C LYS A 764 -16.67 -11.92 -50.31
N ILE A 765 -17.31 -12.70 -49.45
CA ILE A 765 -17.67 -12.26 -48.10
C ILE A 765 -16.35 -12.06 -47.34
N ASP A 766 -16.13 -10.84 -46.89
CA ASP A 766 -14.94 -10.40 -46.16
C ASP A 766 -14.66 -11.27 -44.92
N GLU A 767 -13.60 -12.08 -44.99
CA GLU A 767 -13.18 -12.98 -43.90
C GLU A 767 -12.40 -12.27 -42.79
N THR A 768 -12.14 -10.96 -42.90
CA THR A 768 -11.31 -10.25 -41.93
C THR A 768 -11.95 -10.18 -40.54
N VAL A 769 -11.10 -10.34 -39.51
CA VAL A 769 -11.47 -10.17 -38.10
C VAL A 769 -11.08 -8.74 -37.71
N ASP A 770 -12.08 -7.88 -37.52
CA ASP A 770 -11.90 -6.50 -37.08
C ASP A 770 -12.95 -6.05 -36.06
N ILE A 771 -12.70 -4.88 -35.46
CA ILE A 771 -13.51 -4.29 -34.40
C ILE A 771 -14.97 -4.01 -34.79
N GLY A 772 -15.25 -3.82 -36.08
CA GLY A 772 -16.61 -3.57 -36.58
C GLY A 772 -17.58 -4.71 -36.30
N ARG A 773 -17.08 -5.92 -36.00
CA ARG A 773 -17.90 -7.09 -35.66
C ARG A 773 -18.29 -7.19 -34.18
N LEU A 774 -17.74 -6.33 -33.31
CA LEU A 774 -18.16 -6.21 -31.91
C LEU A 774 -19.37 -5.27 -31.80
N ASP A 775 -20.36 -5.66 -31.00
CA ASP A 775 -21.48 -4.79 -30.63
C ASP A 775 -21.10 -3.98 -29.39
N LEU A 776 -20.29 -2.94 -29.61
CA LEU A 776 -19.91 -1.99 -28.57
C LEU A 776 -21.00 -0.91 -28.44
N ARG A 777 -21.50 -0.70 -27.22
CA ARG A 777 -22.51 0.31 -26.89
C ARG A 777 -22.22 1.01 -25.56
N VAL A 778 -22.75 2.22 -25.40
CA VAL A 778 -22.89 2.87 -24.09
C VAL A 778 -23.90 2.09 -23.24
N GLY A 779 -23.53 1.73 -22.02
CA GLY A 779 -24.40 1.13 -21.03
C GLY A 779 -24.48 1.98 -19.75
N ARG A 780 -25.64 1.97 -19.08
CA ARG A 780 -25.85 2.63 -17.78
C ARG A 780 -26.13 1.58 -16.72
N ILE A 781 -25.33 1.60 -15.65
CA ILE A 781 -25.49 0.69 -14.52
C ILE A 781 -26.68 1.18 -13.68
N LEU A 782 -27.84 0.51 -13.83
CA LEU A 782 -29.05 0.81 -13.07
C LEU A 782 -28.96 0.33 -11.62
N LYS A 783 -28.22 -0.76 -11.39
CA LYS A 783 -27.98 -1.34 -10.06
C LYS A 783 -26.65 -2.09 -10.05
N ALA A 784 -25.81 -1.88 -9.04
CA ALA A 784 -24.62 -2.70 -8.79
C ALA A 784 -24.65 -3.29 -7.37
N GLU A 785 -24.47 -4.60 -7.24
CA GLU A 785 -24.39 -5.31 -5.96
C GLU A 785 -23.22 -6.28 -5.96
N LYS A 786 -22.62 -6.56 -4.80
CA LYS A 786 -21.57 -7.59 -4.71
C LYS A 786 -22.18 -8.97 -4.97
N HIS A 787 -21.49 -9.79 -5.74
CA HIS A 787 -21.92 -11.17 -6.02
C HIS A 787 -21.98 -11.97 -4.70
N PRO A 788 -23.08 -12.67 -4.41
CA PRO A 788 -23.27 -13.36 -3.11
C PRO A 788 -22.16 -14.37 -2.81
N ASP A 789 -21.75 -15.14 -3.82
CA ASP A 789 -20.73 -16.20 -3.70
C ASP A 789 -19.33 -15.80 -4.22
N ALA A 790 -19.01 -14.50 -4.39
CA ALA A 790 -17.72 -14.07 -4.93
C ALA A 790 -17.28 -12.64 -4.57
N ASP A 791 -16.30 -12.51 -3.67
CA ASP A 791 -15.76 -11.23 -3.17
C ASP A 791 -15.12 -10.31 -4.21
N SER A 792 -14.84 -10.82 -5.42
CA SER A 792 -14.21 -10.06 -6.52
C SER A 792 -15.15 -9.65 -7.64
N LEU A 793 -16.44 -10.02 -7.58
CA LEU A 793 -17.39 -9.82 -8.67
C LEU A 793 -18.55 -8.90 -8.27
N TYR A 794 -18.90 -7.95 -9.13
CA TYR A 794 -20.19 -7.26 -9.06
C TYR A 794 -21.21 -7.99 -9.95
N VAL A 795 -22.48 -7.91 -9.54
CA VAL A 795 -23.64 -8.22 -10.36
C VAL A 795 -24.30 -6.89 -10.70
N GLU A 796 -24.32 -6.56 -11.98
CA GLU A 796 -24.76 -5.27 -12.50
C GLU A 796 -26.02 -5.47 -13.34
N GLN A 797 -27.06 -4.69 -13.07
CA GLN A 797 -28.20 -4.53 -13.98
C GLN A 797 -27.93 -3.31 -14.86
N MET A 798 -27.85 -3.52 -16.17
CA MET A 798 -27.35 -2.52 -17.12
C MET A 798 -28.34 -2.27 -18.25
N ASP A 799 -28.76 -1.01 -18.38
CA ASP A 799 -29.45 -0.51 -19.56
C ASP A 799 -28.41 -0.33 -20.69
N VAL A 800 -28.62 -1.02 -21.83
CA VAL A 800 -27.80 -0.92 -23.04
C VAL A 800 -28.64 -0.53 -24.27
N GLY A 801 -29.75 0.20 -24.04
CA GLY A 801 -30.72 0.57 -25.07
C GLY A 801 -31.48 -0.62 -25.64
N GLU A 802 -31.90 -1.53 -24.78
CA GLU A 802 -32.75 -2.69 -25.08
C GLU A 802 -33.98 -2.66 -24.16
N ASP A 803 -35.06 -3.37 -24.52
CA ASP A 803 -36.34 -3.30 -23.79
C ASP A 803 -36.22 -3.73 -22.32
N GLU A 804 -35.27 -4.62 -22.01
CA GLU A 804 -35.00 -5.13 -20.65
C GLU A 804 -33.52 -4.94 -20.29
N PRO A 805 -33.18 -4.56 -19.04
CA PRO A 805 -31.79 -4.47 -18.59
C PRO A 805 -31.06 -5.82 -18.64
N ARG A 806 -29.80 -5.79 -19.05
CA ARG A 806 -28.94 -6.98 -19.04
C ARG A 806 -28.27 -7.18 -17.69
N THR A 807 -28.12 -8.44 -17.30
CA THR A 807 -27.25 -8.81 -16.18
C THR A 807 -25.80 -8.94 -16.68
N VAL A 808 -24.90 -8.13 -16.12
CA VAL A 808 -23.46 -8.16 -16.41
C VAL A 808 -22.69 -8.47 -15.13
N ILE A 809 -21.63 -9.27 -15.23
CA ILE A 809 -20.78 -9.64 -14.10
C ILE A 809 -19.38 -9.08 -14.36
N SER A 810 -18.92 -8.16 -13.51
CA SER A 810 -17.64 -7.47 -13.67
C SER A 810 -16.66 -7.81 -12.54
N GLY A 811 -15.36 -7.80 -12.84
CA GLY A 811 -14.29 -8.00 -11.86
C GLY A 811 -13.94 -6.76 -11.03
N LEU A 812 -14.83 -5.76 -10.96
CA LEU A 812 -14.48 -4.39 -10.57
C LEU A 812 -14.50 -4.11 -9.06
N VAL A 813 -14.93 -5.05 -8.21
CA VAL A 813 -15.05 -4.88 -6.74
C VAL A 813 -13.76 -4.42 -6.06
N ARG A 814 -12.60 -4.79 -6.63
CA ARG A 814 -11.27 -4.44 -6.09
C ARG A 814 -10.73 -3.11 -6.61
N TYR A 815 -11.41 -2.47 -7.56
CA TYR A 815 -10.89 -1.32 -8.31
C TYR A 815 -11.83 -0.10 -8.26
N VAL A 816 -13.14 -0.32 -8.26
CA VAL A 816 -14.16 0.75 -8.26
C VAL A 816 -15.15 0.52 -7.11
N PRO A 817 -15.33 1.46 -6.17
CA PRO A 817 -16.35 1.37 -5.12
C PRO A 817 -17.77 1.31 -5.72
N VAL A 818 -18.69 0.61 -5.04
CA VAL A 818 -20.05 0.38 -5.57
C VAL A 818 -20.84 1.69 -5.74
N GLU A 819 -20.53 2.68 -4.91
CA GLU A 819 -21.08 4.04 -4.94
C GLU A 819 -20.68 4.82 -6.21
N GLN A 820 -19.56 4.44 -6.85
CA GLN A 820 -19.09 5.02 -8.12
C GLN A 820 -19.57 4.22 -9.34
N MET A 821 -20.00 2.96 -9.14
CA MET A 821 -20.62 2.13 -10.17
C MET A 821 -22.10 2.49 -10.38
N GLN A 822 -22.81 2.79 -9.29
CA GLN A 822 -24.24 3.07 -9.32
C GLN A 822 -24.57 4.28 -10.21
N ASN A 823 -25.45 4.09 -11.19
CA ASN A 823 -25.90 5.10 -12.16
C ASN A 823 -24.81 5.63 -13.12
N ARG A 824 -23.62 5.00 -13.19
CA ARG A 824 -22.52 5.41 -14.06
C ARG A 824 -22.73 4.92 -15.51
N LEU A 825 -22.25 5.70 -16.47
CA LEU A 825 -22.12 5.30 -17.87
C LEU A 825 -20.80 4.56 -18.10
N VAL A 826 -20.84 3.47 -18.86
CA VAL A 826 -19.69 2.61 -19.21
C VAL A 826 -19.80 2.14 -20.66
N ILE A 827 -18.75 1.55 -21.22
CA ILE A 827 -18.83 0.86 -22.53
C ILE A 827 -18.98 -0.64 -22.31
N CYS A 828 -19.97 -1.24 -22.95
CA CYS A 828 -20.29 -2.66 -22.85
C CYS A 828 -20.15 -3.37 -24.20
N VAL A 829 -19.67 -4.62 -24.18
CA VAL A 829 -19.66 -5.55 -25.31
C VAL A 829 -20.91 -6.43 -25.25
N CYS A 830 -21.89 -6.15 -26.11
CA CYS A 830 -23.24 -6.74 -26.02
C CYS A 830 -23.43 -8.05 -26.81
N ASN A 831 -22.53 -8.42 -27.73
CA ASN A 831 -22.67 -9.61 -28.57
C ASN A 831 -21.73 -10.78 -28.20
N LEU A 832 -21.12 -10.76 -27.02
CA LEU A 832 -20.44 -11.94 -26.47
C LEU A 832 -21.46 -13.06 -26.16
N LYS A 833 -21.05 -14.33 -26.32
CA LYS A 833 -21.88 -15.45 -25.86
C LYS A 833 -21.99 -15.39 -24.32
N PRO A 834 -23.20 -15.48 -23.73
CA PRO A 834 -23.35 -15.46 -22.28
C PRO A 834 -22.54 -16.55 -21.55
N VAL A 835 -22.00 -16.20 -20.38
CA VAL A 835 -21.15 -17.07 -19.56
C VAL A 835 -21.62 -17.06 -18.12
N LYS A 836 -21.81 -18.25 -17.53
CA LYS A 836 -22.08 -18.37 -16.09
C LYS A 836 -20.81 -18.19 -15.27
N MET A 837 -20.80 -17.17 -14.42
CA MET A 837 -19.74 -16.92 -13.44
C MET A 837 -20.34 -17.16 -12.06
N ARG A 838 -19.81 -18.15 -11.33
CA ARG A 838 -20.23 -18.49 -9.95
C ARG A 838 -21.75 -18.70 -9.75
N GLY A 839 -22.47 -19.10 -10.81
CA GLY A 839 -23.88 -19.45 -10.79
C GLY A 839 -24.78 -18.46 -11.53
N ILE A 840 -24.40 -17.18 -11.56
CA ILE A 840 -25.13 -16.11 -12.26
C ILE A 840 -24.62 -16.00 -13.70
N GLU A 841 -25.49 -15.66 -14.65
CA GLU A 841 -25.17 -15.57 -16.07
C GLU A 841 -24.85 -14.11 -16.47
N SER A 842 -23.63 -13.87 -16.98
CA SER A 842 -23.25 -12.58 -17.56
C SER A 842 -23.60 -12.54 -19.05
N GLN A 843 -24.36 -11.53 -19.46
CA GLN A 843 -24.86 -11.29 -20.82
C GLN A 843 -24.13 -10.15 -21.54
N GLY A 844 -22.97 -9.76 -21.02
CA GLY A 844 -22.10 -8.71 -21.57
C GLY A 844 -20.76 -8.65 -20.83
N MET A 845 -19.96 -7.64 -21.16
CA MET A 845 -18.66 -7.37 -20.54
C MET A 845 -18.36 -5.87 -20.58
N VAL A 846 -17.96 -5.30 -19.44
CA VAL A 846 -17.58 -3.88 -19.32
C VAL A 846 -16.13 -3.70 -19.76
N LEU A 847 -15.89 -2.79 -20.71
CA LEU A 847 -14.54 -2.45 -21.17
C LEU A 847 -13.85 -1.48 -20.22
N CYS A 848 -12.64 -1.81 -19.80
CA CYS A 848 -11.82 -1.00 -18.91
C CYS A 848 -10.38 -0.87 -19.44
N ALA A 849 -9.74 0.27 -19.20
CA ALA A 849 -8.29 0.39 -19.35
C ALA A 849 -7.62 -0.34 -18.18
N SER A 850 -6.67 -1.24 -18.45
CA SER A 850 -6.14 -2.15 -17.41
C SER A 850 -4.64 -2.38 -17.47
N THR A 851 -4.02 -2.37 -16.29
CA THR A 851 -2.68 -2.90 -16.02
C THR A 851 -2.79 -4.00 -14.95
N PRO A 852 -1.71 -4.75 -14.65
CA PRO A 852 -1.71 -5.69 -13.53
C PRO A 852 -1.94 -5.05 -12.15
N GLU A 853 -1.78 -3.74 -12.01
CA GLU A 853 -1.86 -3.02 -10.73
C GLU A 853 -3.07 -2.07 -10.62
N LYS A 854 -3.61 -1.60 -11.75
CA LYS A 854 -4.72 -0.62 -11.79
C LYS A 854 -5.68 -0.92 -12.94
N VAL A 855 -6.98 -0.79 -12.66
CA VAL A 855 -8.06 -0.78 -13.66
C VAL A 855 -8.78 0.56 -13.54
N GLU A 856 -9.12 1.20 -14.65
CA GLU A 856 -9.98 2.39 -14.69
C GLU A 856 -11.06 2.27 -15.76
N LEU A 857 -12.23 2.84 -15.47
CA LEU A 857 -13.34 2.92 -16.41
C LEU A 857 -13.00 3.90 -17.54
N ILE A 858 -13.52 3.61 -18.73
CA ILE A 858 -13.42 4.49 -19.89
C ILE A 858 -14.42 5.65 -19.72
N GLU A 859 -13.95 6.89 -19.90
CA GLU A 859 -14.75 8.10 -19.88
C GLU A 859 -15.07 8.61 -21.30
N PHE A 860 -16.17 9.33 -21.42
CA PHE A 860 -16.71 9.94 -22.63
C PHE A 860 -17.74 11.00 -22.20
N ASP A 861 -18.35 11.70 -23.16
CA ASP A 861 -19.32 12.78 -22.87
C ASP A 861 -20.51 12.28 -22.01
N GLU A 862 -20.77 12.96 -20.89
CA GLU A 862 -21.89 12.65 -19.98
C GLU A 862 -23.27 12.86 -20.63
N CYS A 863 -23.34 13.57 -21.77
CA CYS A 863 -24.55 13.72 -22.57
C CYS A 863 -24.91 12.46 -23.39
N CYS A 864 -24.03 11.45 -23.43
CA CYS A 864 -24.31 10.19 -24.11
C CYS A 864 -25.43 9.40 -23.42
N ILE A 865 -26.23 8.70 -24.22
CA ILE A 865 -27.38 7.91 -23.75
C ILE A 865 -27.14 6.40 -23.95
N PRO A 866 -27.74 5.54 -23.09
CA PRO A 866 -27.68 4.09 -23.24
C PRO A 866 -28.06 3.62 -24.65
N GLY A 867 -27.36 2.59 -25.13
CA GLY A 867 -27.54 2.02 -26.46
C GLY A 867 -26.83 2.75 -27.60
N GLN A 868 -26.26 3.94 -27.38
CA GLN A 868 -25.48 4.62 -28.42
C GLN A 868 -24.29 3.73 -28.86
N PRO A 869 -24.10 3.53 -30.18
CA PRO A 869 -23.05 2.67 -30.69
C PRO A 869 -21.67 3.32 -30.53
N VAL A 870 -20.66 2.53 -30.18
CA VAL A 870 -19.27 2.92 -30.39
C VAL A 870 -18.86 2.53 -31.80
N THR A 871 -18.16 3.43 -32.47
CA THR A 871 -17.57 3.27 -33.81
C THR A 871 -16.07 3.48 -33.75
N CYS A 872 -15.32 2.89 -34.68
CA CYS A 872 -13.89 3.15 -34.86
C CYS A 872 -13.67 3.73 -36.25
N GLU A 873 -12.92 4.82 -36.36
CA GLU A 873 -12.65 5.43 -37.67
C GLU A 873 -11.92 4.45 -38.60
N GLY A 874 -12.30 4.45 -39.88
CA GLY A 874 -11.80 3.49 -40.88
C GLY A 874 -12.43 2.08 -40.85
N TYR A 875 -13.24 1.72 -39.85
CA TYR A 875 -13.85 0.38 -39.75
C TYR A 875 -15.39 0.41 -39.85
N LYS A 876 -15.96 -0.35 -40.79
CA LYS A 876 -17.42 -0.45 -40.96
C LYS A 876 -18.05 -1.28 -39.84
N ARG A 877 -18.86 -0.63 -38.99
CA ARG A 877 -19.69 -1.29 -37.95
C ARG A 877 -20.66 -2.28 -38.60
N ARG A 878 -20.53 -3.55 -38.24
CA ARG A 878 -21.27 -4.72 -38.71
C ARG A 878 -21.31 -5.82 -37.63
N PRO A 879 -21.92 -5.56 -36.46
CA PRO A 879 -21.87 -6.49 -35.32
C PRO A 879 -22.46 -7.86 -35.68
N ASP A 880 -21.75 -8.94 -35.35
CA ASP A 880 -22.32 -10.30 -35.38
C ASP A 880 -23.47 -10.37 -34.35
N PRO A 881 -24.61 -11.05 -34.61
CA PRO A 881 -25.69 -11.18 -33.62
C PRO A 881 -25.24 -11.80 -32.29
N ILE A 882 -24.39 -12.84 -32.38
CA ILE A 882 -23.61 -13.39 -31.26
C ILE A 882 -22.25 -13.81 -31.82
N LEU A 883 -21.17 -13.39 -31.18
CA LEU A 883 -19.79 -13.75 -31.55
C LEU A 883 -19.57 -15.26 -31.38
N ASN A 884 -19.13 -15.91 -32.45
CA ASN A 884 -18.84 -17.34 -32.44
C ASN A 884 -17.49 -17.62 -31.74
N PRO A 885 -17.46 -18.32 -30.58
CA PRO A 885 -16.21 -18.56 -29.85
C PRO A 885 -15.17 -19.36 -30.65
N LYS A 886 -15.59 -20.18 -31.63
CA LYS A 886 -14.66 -20.92 -32.50
C LYS A 886 -13.90 -20.01 -33.48
N LYS A 887 -14.42 -18.81 -33.77
CA LYS A 887 -13.77 -17.82 -34.66
C LYS A 887 -12.79 -16.90 -33.93
N LYS A 888 -12.67 -16.99 -32.59
CA LYS A 888 -11.72 -16.21 -31.76
C LYS A 888 -11.71 -14.70 -32.05
N ILE A 889 -12.89 -14.12 -32.29
CA ILE A 889 -13.04 -12.75 -32.78
C ILE A 889 -12.54 -11.74 -31.74
N TRP A 890 -12.94 -11.92 -30.48
CA TRP A 890 -12.48 -11.08 -29.38
C TRP A 890 -10.97 -11.19 -29.19
N GLU A 891 -10.43 -12.41 -29.19
CA GLU A 891 -9.01 -12.69 -29.00
C GLU A 891 -8.13 -12.18 -30.16
N GLY A 892 -8.70 -11.99 -31.35
CA GLY A 892 -8.04 -11.33 -32.48
C GLY A 892 -8.11 -9.79 -32.45
N ILE A 893 -9.02 -9.20 -31.68
CA ILE A 893 -9.23 -7.74 -31.60
C ILE A 893 -8.58 -7.15 -30.35
N ALA A 894 -8.72 -7.81 -29.20
CA ALA A 894 -8.23 -7.34 -27.90
C ALA A 894 -6.72 -7.01 -27.82
N PRO A 895 -5.79 -7.69 -28.54
CA PRO A 895 -4.37 -7.31 -28.53
C PRO A 895 -4.09 -5.92 -29.14
N ASP A 896 -4.93 -5.49 -30.08
CA ASP A 896 -4.81 -4.20 -30.78
C ASP A 896 -5.65 -3.08 -30.16
N LEU A 897 -6.49 -3.40 -29.17
CA LEU A 897 -7.33 -2.45 -28.44
C LEU A 897 -6.60 -1.93 -27.20
N LYS A 898 -6.22 -0.65 -27.22
CA LYS A 898 -5.36 -0.06 -26.20
C LYS A 898 -5.62 1.44 -26.01
N VAL A 899 -5.19 1.98 -24.88
CA VAL A 899 -5.08 3.42 -24.68
C VAL A 899 -3.76 3.89 -25.31
N ASN A 900 -3.79 4.95 -26.12
CA ASN A 900 -2.58 5.57 -26.70
C ASN A 900 -1.80 6.43 -25.68
N CYS A 901 -0.80 7.17 -26.14
CA CYS A 901 -0.01 8.09 -25.32
C CYS A 901 -0.76 9.38 -24.92
N GLU A 902 -1.82 9.74 -25.64
CA GLU A 902 -2.65 10.93 -25.37
C GLU A 902 -3.77 10.62 -24.35
N GLY A 903 -4.17 9.36 -24.24
CA GLY A 903 -5.24 8.90 -23.34
C GLY A 903 -6.49 8.42 -24.06
N GLN A 904 -6.50 8.38 -25.38
CA GLN A 904 -7.61 7.89 -26.18
C GLN A 904 -7.57 6.37 -26.31
N VAL A 905 -8.73 5.73 -26.26
CA VAL A 905 -8.89 4.31 -26.61
C VAL A 905 -8.85 4.20 -28.14
N VAL A 906 -7.89 3.41 -28.63
CA VAL A 906 -7.65 3.18 -30.06
C VAL A 906 -7.66 1.69 -30.40
N TYR A 907 -8.07 1.37 -31.62
CA TYR A 907 -7.88 0.07 -32.25
C TYR A 907 -6.98 0.22 -33.48
N LYS A 908 -5.84 -0.47 -33.50
CA LYS A 908 -4.81 -0.33 -34.55
C LYS A 908 -4.41 1.15 -34.84
N GLY A 909 -4.46 1.99 -33.81
CA GLY A 909 -4.13 3.43 -33.88
C GLY A 909 -5.29 4.36 -34.25
N GLN A 910 -6.47 3.83 -34.64
CA GLN A 910 -7.66 4.63 -34.93
C GLN A 910 -8.52 4.82 -33.67
N PRO A 911 -9.05 6.02 -33.39
CA PRO A 911 -9.81 6.30 -32.17
C PRO A 911 -11.19 5.63 -32.19
N LEU A 912 -11.63 5.20 -31.00
CA LEU A 912 -13.02 4.80 -30.75
C LEU A 912 -13.83 6.01 -30.31
N LEU A 913 -14.98 6.21 -30.96
CA LEU A 913 -15.90 7.33 -30.75
C LEU A 913 -17.31 6.82 -30.44
N VAL A 914 -17.96 7.35 -29.41
CA VAL A 914 -19.41 7.18 -29.22
C VAL A 914 -20.14 7.97 -30.29
N ASN A 915 -21.01 7.27 -31.03
CA ASN A 915 -21.83 7.80 -32.12
C ASN A 915 -21.02 8.61 -33.17
N GLY A 916 -19.74 8.27 -33.37
CA GLY A 916 -18.84 9.00 -34.28
C GLY A 916 -18.40 10.39 -33.82
N LEU A 917 -18.68 10.80 -32.58
CA LEU A 917 -18.43 12.17 -32.09
C LEU A 917 -17.59 12.24 -30.81
N SER A 918 -17.97 11.52 -29.74
CA SER A 918 -17.32 11.65 -28.43
C SER A 918 -16.18 10.63 -28.28
N PRO A 919 -14.90 11.03 -28.12
CA PRO A 919 -13.81 10.09 -27.99
C PRO A 919 -13.85 9.33 -26.66
N LEU A 920 -13.52 8.04 -26.72
CA LEU A 920 -13.30 7.21 -25.54
C LEU A 920 -11.94 7.55 -24.92
N LEU A 921 -11.92 7.95 -23.65
CA LEU A 921 -10.74 8.39 -22.92
C LEU A 921 -10.49 7.51 -21.69
N ALA A 922 -9.22 7.34 -21.32
CA ALA A 922 -8.81 6.77 -20.04
C ALA A 922 -8.20 7.88 -19.17
N PRO A 923 -8.70 8.15 -17.95
CA PRO A 923 -8.28 9.29 -17.15
C PRO A 923 -6.77 9.40 -16.92
N SER A 924 -6.09 8.30 -16.63
CA SER A 924 -4.70 8.32 -16.15
C SER A 924 -3.76 7.26 -16.71
N LEU A 925 -4.29 6.16 -17.26
CA LEU A 925 -3.49 5.12 -17.90
C LEU A 925 -3.15 5.52 -19.34
N ARG A 926 -1.93 5.18 -19.79
CA ARG A 926 -1.41 5.49 -21.14
C ARG A 926 -0.61 4.29 -21.65
N ASN A 927 -0.73 3.96 -22.94
CA ASN A 927 -0.08 2.79 -23.55
C ASN A 927 -0.44 1.44 -22.89
N VAL A 928 -1.67 1.31 -22.38
CA VAL A 928 -2.17 0.09 -21.70
C VAL A 928 -3.23 -0.63 -22.55
N PRO A 929 -3.40 -1.95 -22.43
CA PRO A 929 -4.50 -2.64 -23.10
C PRO A 929 -5.87 -2.25 -22.51
N VAL A 930 -6.89 -2.25 -23.36
CA VAL A 930 -8.30 -2.19 -22.94
C VAL A 930 -8.87 -3.60 -23.03
N LYS A 931 -9.57 -4.03 -21.98
CA LYS A 931 -10.07 -5.40 -21.81
C LYS A 931 -11.46 -5.42 -21.21
#